data_AF-A0A6J3JGA6-F1
#
_entry.id   AF-A0A6J3JGA6-F1
#
_cell.length_a   1.000
_cell.length_b   1.000
_cell.length_c   1.000
_cell.angle_alpha   90.00
_cell.angle_beta   90.00
_cell.angle_gamma   90.00
#
_symmetry.space_group_name_H-M   'P 1'
#
loop_
_entity.id
_entity.type
_entity.pdbx_description
1 polymer ?
#
loop_
_entity_poly.entity_id
_entity_poly.type
_entity_poly.pdbx_seq_one_letter_code
_entity_poly.pdbx_strand_id
1 'polypeptide(L)'
;MVEILMSLAAPSGHIHTKGPGWHQACWGTGELSLEPLSWMSPCFEMFAGTIMCYGQTGAGKTYTMTGATENYKHRGILPRALQQVFRMIEERPTHAITVRVSYLEIYNENLFDLLSTLPYVGPSVTPMTIVENPQGVFIKGLSVHHTSQEEDAFSLLFEGETNRIIASHTMNKNSSRSHCIFTIYLEAHSRTLSEEKYITSKINLVDLAGSERLGKSGSEGRVLKEATYINKSLSFLEQAIIALGDQKRDHIPFRQCKLTHSLKDSLGGNCNMVLVTNIYGEAAQLEETLSSLRFASRMRLVTTEPAINEKYDAERMVKNLEKELALLKQELAIHDSLTSRTFVTYDPMDEIQIAEINSQVRRYLEGTLDEIDIINLRQIKEVFNQFRVVLSQQEQEVESTLRRKYTLIDKNDFAAISAVQKAGLVDVDGHLVGEPEGQSFGLGVAPFSTKPGKKAKSKKTSKEPLRPDTPPSKPVAFEEFKNERGSEINRIFKENKSILNERRKRASETTQRINAIKREIDVTMEALNFQKSLREKQGEYENKGLMIIDEEEFLLILKLKDLKKQYRSEYQDLRDLRAEIQYCQHLVDQCRHRLLMEFDIWYNESFVIPEDIQMALKPGSSIRPGMVPMNRIVSLGEDDQDKFSQLQQRVLPEGPDSISFYNAKVKTEQKHNYLKTMMGLQQAHRK
;
A
#
# COMPACT_ATOMS: atom_id res chain seq x y z
N MET A 1 2.74 -9.57 -31.36
CA MET A 1 2.12 -9.57 -30.01
C MET A 1 0.62 -9.86 -30.10
N VAL A 2 -0.10 -9.27 -31.05
CA VAL A 2 -1.56 -9.43 -31.27
C VAL A 2 -2.01 -10.87 -31.57
N GLU A 3 -1.28 -11.66 -32.37
CA GLU A 3 -1.70 -13.04 -32.71
C GLU A 3 -1.57 -14.05 -31.55
N ILE A 4 -0.56 -13.90 -30.68
CA ILE A 4 -0.37 -14.79 -29.52
C ILE A 4 -1.40 -14.51 -28.43
N LEU A 5 -1.87 -13.26 -28.33
CA LEU A 5 -2.85 -12.82 -27.34
C LEU A 5 -4.30 -13.17 -27.72
N MET A 6 -4.56 -13.61 -28.95
CA MET A 6 -5.89 -14.12 -29.38
C MET A 6 -6.12 -15.60 -29.03
N SER A 7 -5.06 -16.39 -28.84
CA SER A 7 -5.20 -17.84 -28.57
C SER A 7 -5.56 -18.18 -27.12
N LEU A 8 -5.42 -17.24 -26.18
CA LEU A 8 -5.66 -17.47 -24.75
C LEU A 8 -7.12 -17.20 -24.31
N ALA A 9 -8.02 -16.85 -25.25
CA ALA A 9 -9.37 -16.37 -24.95
C ALA A 9 -10.51 -17.20 -25.58
N ALA A 10 -10.29 -18.46 -25.95
CA ALA A 10 -11.37 -19.33 -26.44
C ALA A 10 -11.93 -20.22 -25.30
N PRO A 11 -13.22 -20.08 -24.92
CA PRO A 11 -13.89 -21.05 -24.06
C PRO A 11 -14.09 -22.35 -24.84
N SER A 12 -13.95 -23.46 -24.13
CA SER A 12 -14.10 -24.85 -24.57
C SER A 12 -15.17 -25.09 -25.66
N GLY A 13 -14.71 -25.58 -26.82
CA GLY A 13 -15.54 -26.20 -27.84
C GLY A 13 -14.73 -27.25 -28.61
N HIS A 14 -14.88 -28.52 -28.22
CA HIS A 14 -14.38 -29.75 -28.88
C HIS A 14 -12.95 -29.72 -29.48
N ILE A 15 -11.96 -30.13 -28.69
CA ILE A 15 -10.63 -30.50 -29.19
C ILE A 15 -10.53 -32.03 -29.29
N HIS A 16 -10.59 -32.53 -30.53
CA HIS A 16 -9.97 -33.80 -30.87
C HIS A 16 -8.46 -33.68 -30.64
N THR A 17 -7.92 -34.66 -29.91
CA THR A 17 -6.51 -34.89 -29.57
C THR A 17 -5.51 -34.58 -30.69
N LYS A 18 -4.64 -33.56 -30.52
CA LYS A 18 -3.20 -33.55 -30.92
C LYS A 18 -2.42 -32.53 -30.06
N GLY A 19 -1.21 -32.93 -29.61
CA GLY A 19 -0.36 -32.36 -28.54
C GLY A 19 -0.05 -30.85 -28.48
N PRO A 20 0.57 -30.36 -27.37
CA PRO A 20 0.74 -28.93 -27.11
C PRO A 20 2.00 -28.37 -27.78
N GLY A 21 1.83 -27.56 -28.81
CA GLY A 21 2.89 -26.72 -29.38
C GLY A 21 2.81 -25.31 -28.79
N TRP A 22 3.92 -24.79 -28.23
CA TRP A 22 4.03 -23.40 -27.78
C TRP A 22 5.28 -22.75 -28.37
N HIS A 23 5.09 -21.62 -29.06
CA HIS A 23 6.11 -20.95 -29.87
C HIS A 23 6.96 -19.92 -29.08
N GLN A 24 8.25 -19.88 -29.41
CA GLN A 24 9.24 -18.91 -28.92
C GLN A 24 9.44 -17.83 -30.00
N ALA A 25 9.37 -16.54 -29.65
CA ALA A 25 9.62 -15.45 -30.59
C ALA A 25 10.51 -14.36 -29.97
N CYS A 26 11.67 -14.10 -30.59
CA CYS A 26 12.55 -12.96 -30.30
C CYS A 26 12.16 -11.77 -31.20
N TRP A 27 12.18 -10.54 -30.68
CA TRP A 27 11.94 -9.35 -31.51
C TRP A 27 12.93 -8.23 -31.17
N GLY A 28 13.52 -7.67 -32.24
CA GLY A 28 14.33 -6.46 -32.24
C GLY A 28 13.50 -5.20 -32.42
N THR A 29 14.17 -4.06 -32.23
CA THR A 29 13.70 -2.67 -32.30
C THR A 29 12.71 -2.40 -33.44
N GLY A 30 11.41 -2.37 -33.16
CA GLY A 30 10.35 -2.03 -34.10
C GLY A 30 9.08 -1.63 -33.34
N GLU A 31 8.36 -0.64 -33.88
CA GLU A 31 7.20 0.05 -33.27
C GLU A 31 6.23 -0.86 -32.52
N LEU A 32 5.94 -0.52 -31.26
CA LEU A 32 4.84 -1.07 -30.46
C LEU A 32 3.51 -0.47 -30.94
N SER A 33 3.04 -0.84 -32.13
CA SER A 33 1.63 -0.64 -32.50
C SER A 33 0.79 -1.72 -31.84
N LEU A 34 0.28 -1.40 -30.64
CA LEU A 34 -0.65 -2.23 -29.88
C LEU A 34 -2.10 -1.82 -30.28
N GLU A 35 -2.68 -2.55 -31.23
CA GLU A 35 -4.14 -2.74 -31.32
C GLU A 35 -4.68 -3.24 -29.95
N PRO A 36 -5.97 -3.02 -29.61
CA PRO A 36 -6.49 -3.12 -28.24
C PRO A 36 -6.08 -4.41 -27.52
N LEU A 37 -5.56 -4.22 -26.30
CA LEU A 37 -4.81 -5.17 -25.48
C LEU A 37 -5.62 -6.45 -25.14
N SER A 38 -5.61 -7.47 -26.00
CA SER A 38 -6.40 -8.70 -25.77
C SER A 38 -5.92 -9.59 -24.60
N TRP A 39 -4.80 -9.28 -23.95
CA TRP A 39 -4.41 -9.93 -22.68
C TRP A 39 -5.25 -9.47 -21.50
N MET A 40 -5.91 -8.31 -21.62
CA MET A 40 -6.91 -7.89 -20.64
C MET A 40 -8.24 -8.60 -20.85
N SER A 41 -8.32 -9.58 -21.76
CA SER A 41 -9.56 -10.32 -21.99
C SER A 41 -10.08 -11.09 -20.77
N PRO A 42 -9.24 -11.81 -20.03
CA PRO A 42 -9.63 -12.37 -18.75
C PRO A 42 -9.90 -11.28 -17.68
N CYS A 43 -9.28 -10.09 -17.78
CA CYS A 43 -9.67 -8.97 -16.93
C CYS A 43 -11.07 -8.43 -17.29
N PHE A 44 -11.51 -8.53 -18.56
CA PHE A 44 -12.91 -8.30 -18.93
C PHE A 44 -13.80 -9.32 -18.18
N GLU A 45 -13.40 -10.56 -17.97
CA GLU A 45 -14.17 -11.51 -17.16
C GLU A 45 -13.91 -11.40 -15.65
N MET A 46 -13.17 -10.38 -15.22
CA MET A 46 -12.80 -10.10 -13.82
C MET A 46 -11.99 -11.21 -13.14
N PHE A 47 -11.16 -11.93 -13.88
CA PHE A 47 -10.13 -12.77 -13.29
C PHE A 47 -9.04 -11.94 -12.60
N ALA A 48 -8.39 -12.50 -11.58
CA ALA A 48 -7.16 -11.92 -11.05
C ALA A 48 -6.02 -12.06 -12.07
N GLY A 49 -5.16 -11.04 -12.14
CA GLY A 49 -4.09 -10.95 -13.15
C GLY A 49 -2.77 -10.46 -12.55
N THR A 50 -1.65 -10.92 -13.07
CA THR A 50 -0.33 -10.42 -12.69
C THR A 50 0.58 -10.32 -13.91
N ILE A 51 1.11 -9.12 -14.17
CA ILE A 51 2.16 -8.89 -15.17
C ILE A 51 3.44 -8.56 -14.42
N MET A 52 4.51 -9.25 -14.78
CA MET A 52 5.82 -9.07 -14.17
C MET A 52 6.88 -8.79 -15.23
N CYS A 53 7.59 -7.67 -15.11
CA CYS A 53 8.79 -7.39 -15.91
C CYS A 53 10.03 -7.93 -15.18
N TYR A 54 10.83 -8.74 -15.86
CA TYR A 54 12.04 -9.37 -15.31
C TYR A 54 13.22 -9.27 -16.28
N GLY A 55 14.43 -9.11 -15.74
CA GLY A 55 15.67 -9.02 -16.51
C GLY A 55 16.70 -8.12 -15.82
N GLN A 56 17.88 -8.00 -16.43
CA GLN A 56 18.95 -7.17 -15.87
C GLN A 56 18.60 -5.68 -15.87
N THR A 57 19.30 -4.89 -15.06
CA THR A 57 19.26 -3.42 -15.12
C THR A 57 19.65 -2.93 -16.50
N GLY A 58 18.91 -1.92 -17.00
CA GLY A 58 19.10 -1.39 -18.35
C GLY A 58 18.40 -2.19 -19.46
N ALA A 59 17.89 -3.40 -19.22
CA ALA A 59 17.17 -4.19 -20.24
C ALA A 59 15.77 -3.65 -20.60
N GLY A 60 15.28 -2.62 -19.88
CA GLY A 60 14.02 -1.95 -20.20
C GLY A 60 12.80 -2.37 -19.39
N LYS A 61 12.93 -3.00 -18.22
CA LYS A 61 11.81 -3.40 -17.35
C LYS A 61 10.84 -2.23 -17.05
N THR A 62 11.36 -1.16 -16.47
CA THR A 62 10.58 0.05 -16.13
C THR A 62 10.06 0.76 -17.38
N TYR A 63 10.82 0.75 -18.48
CA TYR A 63 10.35 1.30 -19.76
C TYR A 63 9.17 0.48 -20.32
N THR A 64 9.17 -0.84 -20.16
CA THR A 64 8.03 -1.68 -20.54
C THR A 64 6.84 -1.49 -19.59
N MET A 65 7.07 -1.43 -18.27
CA MET A 65 5.99 -1.32 -17.29
C MET A 65 5.37 0.08 -17.25
N THR A 66 6.16 1.11 -17.00
CA THR A 66 5.68 2.49 -16.87
C THR A 66 5.80 3.27 -18.19
N GLY A 67 6.90 3.08 -18.91
CA GLY A 67 7.19 3.83 -20.14
C GLY A 67 7.73 5.24 -19.88
N ALA A 68 7.98 5.98 -20.95
CA ALA A 68 8.44 7.36 -20.86
C ALA A 68 7.25 8.29 -20.55
N THR A 69 7.45 9.19 -19.57
CA THR A 69 6.46 10.20 -19.18
C THR A 69 6.29 11.31 -20.22
N GLU A 70 7.24 11.42 -21.15
CA GLU A 70 7.33 12.51 -22.12
C GLU A 70 6.47 12.33 -23.38
N ASN A 71 5.87 11.18 -23.66
CA ASN A 71 5.06 11.04 -24.88
C ASN A 71 4.02 9.94 -24.72
N TYR A 72 2.77 10.23 -25.08
CA TYR A 72 1.68 9.26 -25.02
C TYR A 72 2.00 7.95 -25.76
N LYS A 73 2.68 8.04 -26.91
CA LYS A 73 3.13 6.88 -27.69
C LYS A 73 4.06 5.94 -26.92
N HIS A 74 4.83 6.46 -25.96
CA HIS A 74 5.82 5.71 -25.20
C HIS A 74 5.33 5.29 -23.80
N ARG A 75 4.03 5.42 -23.51
CA ARG A 75 3.41 4.86 -22.31
C ARG A 75 3.57 3.34 -22.28
N GLY A 76 3.95 2.80 -21.12
CA GLY A 76 4.12 1.38 -20.86
C GLY A 76 2.81 0.65 -20.59
N ILE A 77 2.91 -0.58 -20.08
CA ILE A 77 1.78 -1.45 -19.76
C ILE A 77 0.87 -0.83 -18.69
N LEU A 78 1.44 -0.30 -17.61
CA LEU A 78 0.71 0.21 -16.45
C LEU A 78 -0.23 1.36 -16.79
N PRO A 79 0.22 2.49 -17.37
CA PRO A 79 -0.68 3.57 -17.73
C PRO A 79 -1.75 3.17 -18.76
N ARG A 80 -1.45 2.21 -19.64
CA ARG A 80 -2.43 1.68 -20.60
C ARG A 80 -3.45 0.75 -19.95
N ALA A 81 -3.04 -0.04 -18.95
CA ALA A 81 -3.93 -0.89 -18.19
C ALA A 81 -4.95 -0.06 -17.41
N LEU A 82 -4.52 1.05 -16.79
CA LEU A 82 -5.43 2.01 -16.13
C LEU A 82 -6.47 2.55 -17.12
N GLN A 83 -6.03 3.09 -18.26
CA GLN A 83 -6.95 3.58 -19.29
C GLN A 83 -7.96 2.53 -19.74
N GLN A 84 -7.48 1.30 -19.99
CA GLN A 84 -8.32 0.23 -20.47
C GLN A 84 -9.34 -0.21 -19.40
N VAL A 85 -8.96 -0.23 -18.12
CA VAL A 85 -9.89 -0.50 -17.01
C VAL A 85 -11.04 0.53 -17.00
N PHE A 86 -10.75 1.82 -17.11
CA PHE A 86 -11.81 2.83 -17.09
C PHE A 86 -12.69 2.78 -18.34
N ARG A 87 -12.11 2.52 -19.52
CA ARG A 87 -12.89 2.26 -20.75
C ARG A 87 -13.85 1.08 -20.58
N MET A 88 -13.41 -0.01 -19.96
CA MET A 88 -14.25 -1.18 -19.69
C MET A 88 -15.45 -0.86 -18.81
N ILE A 89 -15.27 0.04 -17.84
CA ILE A 89 -16.34 0.44 -16.93
C ILE A 89 -17.41 1.21 -17.71
N GLU A 90 -17.01 2.10 -18.62
CA GLU A 90 -17.92 2.83 -19.49
C GLU A 90 -18.72 1.89 -20.42
N GLU A 91 -18.08 0.83 -20.92
CA GLU A 91 -18.69 -0.17 -21.80
C GLU A 91 -19.65 -1.13 -21.07
N ARG A 92 -19.74 -1.09 -19.72
CA ARG A 92 -20.55 -2.02 -18.89
C ARG A 92 -21.51 -1.31 -17.94
N PRO A 93 -22.56 -0.66 -18.47
CA PRO A 93 -23.51 0.09 -17.65
C PRO A 93 -24.35 -0.77 -16.70
N THR A 94 -24.41 -2.09 -16.91
CA THR A 94 -25.16 -3.06 -16.09
C THR A 94 -24.47 -3.39 -14.76
N HIS A 95 -23.20 -3.02 -14.59
CA HIS A 95 -22.44 -3.27 -13.37
C HIS A 95 -22.01 -1.94 -12.74
N ALA A 96 -22.08 -1.85 -11.41
CA ALA A 96 -21.42 -0.81 -10.65
C ALA A 96 -20.02 -1.32 -10.31
N ILE A 97 -19.00 -0.74 -10.93
CA ILE A 97 -17.61 -1.16 -10.74
C ILE A 97 -16.88 -0.10 -9.92
N THR A 98 -16.31 -0.52 -8.80
CA THR A 98 -15.46 0.29 -7.93
C THR A 98 -14.00 -0.04 -8.19
N VAL A 99 -13.19 1.00 -8.40
CA VAL A 99 -11.74 0.87 -8.64
C VAL A 99 -10.98 1.44 -7.45
N ARG A 100 -10.03 0.65 -6.94
CA ARG A 100 -9.06 1.11 -5.94
C ARG A 100 -7.66 0.77 -6.39
N VAL A 101 -6.67 1.54 -5.95
CA VAL A 101 -5.26 1.30 -6.28
C VAL A 101 -4.36 1.35 -5.04
N SER A 102 -3.26 0.61 -5.07
CA SER A 102 -2.17 0.71 -4.10
C SER A 102 -0.83 0.62 -4.81
N TYR A 103 0.21 1.25 -4.29
CA TYR A 103 1.54 1.19 -4.88
C TYR A 103 2.60 0.88 -3.81
N LEU A 104 3.19 -0.32 -3.90
CA LEU A 104 4.13 -0.84 -2.94
C LEU A 104 5.54 -0.87 -3.52
N GLU A 105 6.52 -0.38 -2.75
CA GLU A 105 7.94 -0.64 -2.97
C GLU A 105 8.45 -1.66 -1.93
N ILE A 106 9.16 -2.68 -2.40
CA ILE A 106 9.90 -3.64 -1.57
C ILE A 106 11.39 -3.38 -1.78
N TYR A 107 12.06 -2.91 -0.73
CA TYR A 107 13.50 -2.63 -0.76
C TYR A 107 14.18 -3.18 0.50
N ASN A 108 15.20 -3.99 0.30
CA ASN A 108 15.98 -4.59 1.40
C ASN A 108 15.07 -5.30 2.44
N GLU A 109 14.11 -6.12 1.97
CA GLU A 109 13.08 -6.81 2.76
C GLU A 109 12.17 -5.93 3.62
N ASN A 110 12.20 -4.60 3.41
CA ASN A 110 11.26 -3.66 4.00
C ASN A 110 10.19 -3.25 2.99
N LEU A 111 8.99 -3.03 3.50
CA LEU A 111 7.83 -2.58 2.73
C LEU A 111 7.73 -1.06 2.84
N PHE A 112 7.49 -0.39 1.72
CA PHE A 112 7.29 1.06 1.63
C PHE A 112 6.01 1.32 0.84
N ASP A 113 5.14 2.15 1.40
CA ASP A 113 3.94 2.60 0.72
C ASP A 113 4.28 3.85 -0.09
N LEU A 114 4.19 3.76 -1.42
CA LEU A 114 4.51 4.86 -2.31
C LEU A 114 3.37 5.90 -2.41
N LEU A 115 2.18 5.62 -1.87
CA LEU A 115 1.03 6.52 -1.87
C LEU A 115 0.68 7.05 -0.47
N SER A 116 1.58 6.91 0.51
CA SER A 116 1.34 7.46 1.84
C SER A 116 1.47 8.99 1.82
N THR A 117 0.43 9.68 2.26
CA THR A 117 0.33 11.16 2.28
C THR A 117 1.20 11.84 3.35
N LEU A 118 1.93 11.08 4.18
CA LEU A 118 2.78 11.62 5.23
C LEU A 118 4.26 11.41 4.90
N PRO A 119 5.12 12.45 5.00
CA PRO A 119 6.55 12.23 4.99
C PRO A 119 6.93 11.34 6.18
N TYR A 120 7.86 10.43 5.94
CA TYR A 120 8.39 9.43 6.88
C TYR A 120 9.05 10.11 8.10
N VAL A 121 8.25 10.72 8.98
CA VAL A 121 8.70 11.49 10.14
C VAL A 121 7.78 11.18 11.32
N GLY A 122 8.18 10.18 12.12
CA GLY A 122 7.60 9.94 13.45
C GLY A 122 7.50 8.46 13.84
N PRO A 123 7.60 8.12 15.15
CA PRO A 123 7.59 6.74 15.67
C PRO A 123 6.21 6.07 15.66
N SER A 124 5.22 6.63 14.93
CA SER A 124 3.83 6.18 14.93
C SER A 124 3.37 5.64 13.55
N VAL A 125 4.26 4.99 12.80
CA VAL A 125 3.85 4.20 11.63
C VAL A 125 3.67 2.75 12.10
N THR A 126 2.43 2.25 12.04
CA THR A 126 2.18 0.83 12.29
C THR A 126 3.02 0.03 11.27
N PRO A 127 3.90 -0.89 11.71
CA PRO A 127 4.81 -1.56 10.79
C PRO A 127 4.01 -2.40 9.77
N MET A 128 4.27 -2.15 8.48
CA MET A 128 3.60 -2.89 7.41
C MET A 128 3.93 -4.37 7.48
N THR A 129 2.87 -5.20 7.47
CA THR A 129 3.01 -6.65 7.66
C THR A 129 2.17 -7.40 6.64
N ILE A 130 2.76 -8.43 6.03
CA ILE A 130 2.06 -9.33 5.11
C ILE A 130 1.22 -10.31 5.94
N VAL A 131 -0.08 -10.38 5.64
CA VAL A 131 -1.06 -11.23 6.31
C VAL A 131 -1.70 -12.15 5.27
N GLU A 132 -1.76 -13.43 5.58
CA GLU A 132 -2.48 -14.43 4.78
C GLU A 132 -3.82 -14.74 5.47
N ASN A 133 -4.90 -14.75 4.71
CA ASN A 133 -6.21 -15.20 5.17
C ASN A 133 -6.86 -16.11 4.09
N PRO A 134 -8.02 -16.74 4.34
CA PRO A 134 -8.68 -17.59 3.34
C PRO A 134 -9.06 -16.89 2.03
N GLN A 135 -9.09 -15.56 2.02
CA GLN A 135 -9.40 -14.72 0.86
C GLN A 135 -8.14 -14.30 0.07
N GLY A 136 -6.94 -14.68 0.52
CA GLY A 136 -5.66 -14.39 -0.12
C GLY A 136 -4.65 -13.65 0.76
N VAL A 137 -3.66 -13.03 0.12
CA VAL A 137 -2.58 -12.27 0.73
C VAL A 137 -2.82 -10.77 0.65
N PHE A 138 -2.69 -10.11 1.81
CA PHE A 138 -2.89 -8.67 2.00
C PHE A 138 -1.73 -8.07 2.81
N ILE A 139 -1.51 -6.77 2.66
CA ILE A 139 -0.47 -6.05 3.41
C ILE A 139 -1.15 -5.09 4.37
N LYS A 140 -1.13 -5.42 5.66
CA LYS A 140 -1.66 -4.54 6.70
C LYS A 140 -0.81 -3.29 6.77
N GLY A 141 -1.44 -2.12 6.70
CA GLY A 141 -0.77 -0.82 6.73
C GLY A 141 -0.43 -0.25 5.34
N LEU A 142 -0.66 -0.99 4.25
CA LEU A 142 -0.57 -0.44 2.90
C LEU A 142 -1.83 0.38 2.58
N SER A 143 -1.66 1.63 2.16
CA SER A 143 -2.79 2.47 1.75
C SER A 143 -3.42 1.96 0.46
N VAL A 144 -4.75 2.01 0.42
CA VAL A 144 -5.58 1.63 -0.73
C VAL A 144 -6.50 2.80 -1.03
N HIS A 145 -6.34 3.40 -2.20
CA HIS A 145 -6.98 4.66 -2.59
C HIS A 145 -8.08 4.42 -3.60
N HIS A 146 -9.24 5.03 -3.38
CA HIS A 146 -10.35 4.97 -4.32
C HIS A 146 -10.12 5.90 -5.51
N THR A 147 -10.41 5.44 -6.72
CA THR A 147 -10.28 6.22 -7.96
C THR A 147 -11.59 6.21 -8.72
N SER A 148 -12.21 7.38 -8.90
CA SER A 148 -13.52 7.48 -9.54
C SER A 148 -13.40 7.62 -11.06
N GLN A 149 -12.30 8.22 -11.53
CA GLN A 149 -12.03 8.48 -12.94
C GLN A 149 -10.59 8.12 -13.32
N GLU A 150 -10.31 8.04 -14.63
CA GLU A 150 -8.99 7.71 -15.18
C GLU A 150 -7.91 8.68 -14.69
N GLU A 151 -8.24 9.97 -14.59
CA GLU A 151 -7.34 11.03 -14.14
C GLU A 151 -6.89 10.82 -12.69
N ASP A 152 -7.79 10.40 -11.80
CA ASP A 152 -7.47 10.15 -10.38
C ASP A 152 -6.40 9.05 -10.25
N ALA A 153 -6.55 7.98 -11.04
CA ALA A 153 -5.61 6.87 -11.03
C ALA A 153 -4.26 7.25 -11.61
N PHE A 154 -4.21 8.12 -12.63
CA PHE A 154 -2.95 8.66 -13.14
C PHE A 154 -2.26 9.58 -12.15
N SER A 155 -3.01 10.41 -11.42
CA SER A 155 -2.44 11.26 -10.37
C SER A 155 -1.75 10.44 -9.29
N LEU A 156 -2.38 9.34 -8.83
CA LEU A 156 -1.77 8.44 -7.84
C LEU A 156 -0.56 7.70 -8.39
N LEU A 157 -0.62 7.21 -9.64
CA LEU A 157 0.54 6.61 -10.30
C LEU A 157 1.73 7.59 -10.32
N PHE A 158 1.48 8.84 -10.71
CA PHE A 158 2.51 9.86 -10.77
C PHE A 158 3.06 10.23 -9.40
N GLU A 159 2.18 10.35 -8.40
CA GLU A 159 2.58 10.61 -7.02
C GLU A 159 3.55 9.52 -6.52
N GLY A 160 3.19 8.26 -6.72
CA GLY A 160 4.02 7.15 -6.30
C GLY A 160 5.35 7.06 -7.05
N GLU A 161 5.37 7.38 -8.35
CA GLU A 161 6.61 7.46 -9.13
C GLU A 161 7.51 8.60 -8.63
N THR A 162 6.93 9.75 -8.31
CA THR A 162 7.65 10.88 -7.72
C THR A 162 8.23 10.52 -6.35
N ASN A 163 7.43 9.87 -5.50
CA ASN A 163 7.87 9.38 -4.19
C ASN A 163 9.02 8.38 -4.32
N ARG A 164 8.95 7.48 -5.30
CA ARG A 164 10.02 6.53 -5.61
C ARG A 164 11.32 7.23 -5.99
N ILE A 165 11.26 8.23 -6.89
CA ILE A 165 12.44 9.01 -7.32
C ILE A 165 13.05 9.77 -6.13
N ILE A 166 12.25 10.43 -5.30
CA ILE A 166 12.75 11.19 -4.14
C ILE A 166 13.40 10.26 -3.10
N ALA A 167 12.76 9.12 -2.81
CA ALA A 167 13.29 8.10 -1.91
C ALA A 167 14.63 7.54 -2.42
N SER A 168 14.77 7.38 -3.73
CA SER A 168 16.01 6.91 -4.37
C SER A 168 17.21 7.82 -4.05
N HIS A 169 17.00 9.14 -4.15
CA HIS A 169 18.03 10.14 -3.90
C HIS A 169 18.34 10.36 -2.42
N THR A 170 17.33 10.29 -1.54
CA THR A 170 17.50 10.60 -0.11
C THR A 170 18.17 9.46 0.66
N MET A 171 17.93 8.21 0.26
CA MET A 171 18.41 7.01 0.97
C MET A 171 19.59 6.30 0.28
N ASN A 172 20.20 6.88 -0.76
CA ASN A 172 21.09 6.17 -1.71
C ASN A 172 20.45 4.89 -2.27
N LYS A 173 19.12 4.85 -2.32
CA LYS A 173 18.34 3.75 -2.88
C LYS A 173 18.49 3.83 -4.40
N ASN A 174 19.10 2.86 -5.06
CA ASN A 174 19.07 2.82 -6.52
C ASN A 174 17.73 2.19 -6.97
N SER A 175 16.97 2.84 -7.86
CA SER A 175 15.68 2.30 -8.34
C SER A 175 15.80 0.95 -9.04
N SER A 176 16.99 0.61 -9.55
CA SER A 176 17.31 -0.73 -10.07
C SER A 176 17.33 -1.84 -9.02
N ARG A 177 17.26 -1.48 -7.73
CA ARG A 177 17.44 -2.36 -6.58
C ARG A 177 16.18 -2.58 -5.75
N SER A 178 15.06 -1.94 -6.10
CA SER A 178 13.78 -2.18 -5.43
C SER A 178 12.79 -2.85 -6.38
N HIS A 179 11.83 -3.58 -5.80
CA HIS A 179 10.71 -4.15 -6.54
C HIS A 179 9.50 -3.27 -6.32
N CYS A 180 8.75 -3.00 -7.38
CA CYS A 180 7.56 -2.18 -7.34
C CYS A 180 6.34 -3.03 -7.73
N ILE A 181 5.27 -2.95 -6.94
CA ILE A 181 4.00 -3.62 -7.20
C ILE A 181 2.90 -2.58 -7.18
N PHE A 182 2.41 -2.20 -8.37
CA PHE A 182 1.21 -1.41 -8.50
C PHE A 182 0.02 -2.35 -8.61
N THR A 183 -0.97 -2.22 -7.72
CA THR A 183 -2.13 -3.10 -7.67
C THR A 183 -3.39 -2.31 -7.99
N ILE A 184 -4.19 -2.82 -8.93
CA ILE A 184 -5.54 -2.35 -9.22
C ILE A 184 -6.52 -3.37 -8.65
N TYR A 185 -7.40 -2.92 -7.75
CA TYR A 185 -8.48 -3.70 -7.19
C TYR A 185 -9.79 -3.29 -7.85
N LEU A 186 -10.52 -4.27 -8.37
CA LEU A 186 -11.82 -4.08 -8.98
C LEU A 186 -12.87 -4.83 -8.16
N GLU A 187 -13.97 -4.16 -7.86
CA GLU A 187 -15.17 -4.78 -7.27
C GLU A 187 -16.35 -4.44 -8.17
N ALA A 188 -17.07 -5.45 -8.64
CA ALA A 188 -18.24 -5.27 -9.48
C ALA A 188 -19.50 -5.81 -8.82
N HIS A 189 -20.50 -4.95 -8.72
CA HIS A 189 -21.84 -5.26 -8.25
C HIS A 189 -22.81 -5.21 -9.42
N SER A 190 -23.67 -6.21 -9.55
CA SER A 190 -24.76 -6.16 -10.53
C SER A 190 -25.73 -5.02 -10.19
N ARG A 191 -26.09 -4.20 -11.18
CA ARG A 191 -27.13 -3.15 -11.03
C ARG A 191 -28.52 -3.66 -11.35
N THR A 192 -28.64 -4.70 -12.16
CA THR A 192 -29.91 -5.24 -12.64
C THR A 192 -30.46 -6.33 -11.74
N LEU A 193 -29.57 -7.10 -11.10
CA LEU A 193 -29.93 -8.18 -10.21
C LEU A 193 -29.62 -7.73 -8.78
N SER A 194 -30.61 -7.82 -7.88
CA SER A 194 -30.38 -7.59 -6.45
C SER A 194 -29.68 -8.80 -5.82
N GLU A 195 -28.60 -9.25 -6.45
CA GLU A 195 -27.77 -10.34 -5.97
C GLU A 195 -26.92 -9.86 -4.79
N GLU A 196 -26.79 -10.74 -3.80
CA GLU A 196 -25.87 -10.57 -2.65
C GLU A 196 -24.41 -10.76 -3.07
N LYS A 197 -24.21 -11.35 -4.25
CA LYS A 197 -22.91 -11.65 -4.81
C LYS A 197 -22.31 -10.41 -5.47
N TYR A 198 -21.00 -10.28 -5.35
CA TYR A 198 -20.20 -9.33 -6.09
C TYR A 198 -18.91 -10.01 -6.53
N ILE A 199 -18.33 -9.53 -7.63
CA ILE A 199 -17.13 -10.11 -8.20
C ILE A 199 -15.95 -9.22 -7.85
N THR A 200 -14.82 -9.84 -7.49
CA THR A 200 -13.58 -9.12 -7.19
C THR A 200 -12.45 -9.53 -8.14
N SER A 201 -11.62 -8.58 -8.52
CA SER A 201 -10.39 -8.84 -9.28
C SER A 201 -9.23 -8.04 -8.70
N LYS A 202 -8.04 -8.64 -8.73
CA LYS A 202 -6.78 -8.04 -8.31
C LYS A 202 -5.81 -8.13 -9.48
N ILE A 203 -5.40 -6.99 -10.01
CA ILE A 203 -4.42 -6.89 -11.10
C ILE A 203 -3.12 -6.34 -10.53
N ASN A 204 -2.07 -7.16 -10.49
CA ASN A 204 -0.73 -6.75 -10.06
C ASN A 204 0.14 -6.42 -11.27
N LEU A 205 0.76 -5.25 -11.25
CA LEU A 205 1.69 -4.76 -12.27
C LEU A 205 3.05 -4.59 -11.59
N VAL A 206 3.96 -5.52 -11.86
CA VAL A 206 5.19 -5.74 -11.11
C VAL A 206 6.42 -5.35 -11.94
N ASP A 207 7.16 -4.35 -11.46
CA ASP A 207 8.47 -3.96 -11.98
C ASP A 207 9.54 -4.46 -11.00
N LEU A 208 10.24 -5.54 -11.36
CA LEU A 208 11.25 -6.15 -10.48
C LEU A 208 12.58 -5.39 -10.54
N ALA A 209 13.39 -5.57 -9.50
CA ALA A 209 14.79 -5.16 -9.48
C ALA A 209 15.61 -5.87 -10.58
N GLY A 210 16.82 -5.37 -10.85
CA GLY A 210 17.80 -5.99 -11.75
C GLY A 210 18.16 -7.42 -11.34
N SER A 211 18.19 -8.34 -12.31
CA SER A 211 18.55 -9.74 -12.10
C SER A 211 20.05 -10.04 -12.11
N GLU A 212 20.89 -9.04 -12.40
CA GLU A 212 22.32 -9.21 -12.60
C GLU A 212 23.10 -9.62 -11.35
N ARG A 213 24.14 -10.44 -11.56
CA ARG A 213 24.98 -10.92 -10.46
C ARG A 213 26.07 -9.91 -10.13
N LEU A 214 26.16 -9.54 -8.87
CA LEU A 214 27.04 -8.47 -8.36
C LEU A 214 28.54 -8.80 -8.37
N GLY A 215 28.93 -10.02 -8.74
CA GLY A 215 30.33 -10.43 -8.82
C GLY A 215 31.19 -9.58 -9.78
N LYS A 216 30.56 -8.76 -10.62
CA LYS A 216 31.24 -7.85 -11.57
C LYS A 216 31.25 -6.37 -11.17
N SER A 217 30.58 -5.94 -10.08
CA SER A 217 30.37 -4.49 -9.82
C SER A 217 31.40 -3.81 -8.92
N GLY A 218 32.48 -4.47 -8.48
CA GLY A 218 33.61 -3.85 -7.76
C GLY A 218 33.23 -3.04 -6.50
N SER A 219 32.06 -3.30 -5.90
CA SER A 219 31.49 -2.42 -4.87
C SER A 219 31.91 -2.89 -3.46
N GLU A 220 32.80 -2.14 -2.79
CA GLU A 220 33.22 -2.44 -1.41
C GLU A 220 32.27 -1.85 -0.34
N GLY A 221 32.15 -2.51 0.83
CA GLY A 221 31.51 -1.94 2.03
C GLY A 221 30.00 -2.18 2.20
N ARG A 222 29.26 -1.19 2.76
CA ARG A 222 27.78 -1.24 3.02
C ARG A 222 26.97 -1.63 1.77
N VAL A 223 27.46 -1.25 0.60
CA VAL A 223 26.90 -1.61 -0.72
C VAL A 223 26.91 -3.13 -0.94
N LEU A 224 27.91 -3.87 -0.44
CA LEU A 224 27.97 -5.33 -0.56
C LEU A 224 26.87 -6.03 0.25
N LYS A 225 26.58 -5.55 1.47
CA LYS A 225 25.48 -6.08 2.30
C LYS A 225 24.12 -5.83 1.66
N GLU A 226 23.87 -4.61 1.20
CA GLU A 226 22.65 -4.22 0.50
C GLU A 226 22.46 -5.04 -0.80
N ALA A 227 23.52 -5.17 -1.58
CA ALA A 227 23.52 -5.90 -2.84
C ALA A 227 23.30 -7.42 -2.62
N THR A 228 23.76 -7.98 -1.49
CA THR A 228 23.44 -9.36 -1.09
C THR A 228 21.92 -9.59 -0.91
N TYR A 229 21.17 -8.60 -0.41
CA TYR A 229 19.73 -8.74 -0.14
C TYR A 229 18.83 -8.60 -1.39
N ILE A 230 19.24 -7.80 -2.38
CA ILE A 230 18.46 -7.63 -3.62
C ILE A 230 18.48 -8.94 -4.42
N ASN A 231 19.67 -9.52 -4.59
CA ASN A 231 19.80 -10.83 -5.22
C ASN A 231 19.15 -11.94 -4.39
N LYS A 232 19.03 -11.78 -3.08
CA LYS A 232 18.33 -12.74 -2.21
C LYS A 232 16.85 -12.83 -2.55
N SER A 233 16.15 -11.69 -2.73
CA SER A 233 14.73 -11.68 -3.08
C SER A 233 14.43 -12.36 -4.43
N LEU A 234 15.24 -12.10 -5.47
CA LEU A 234 15.11 -12.73 -6.78
C LEU A 234 15.55 -14.21 -6.77
N SER A 235 16.57 -14.56 -5.98
CA SER A 235 16.98 -15.96 -5.80
C SER A 235 15.87 -16.79 -5.14
N PHE A 236 15.18 -16.23 -4.14
CA PHE A 236 14.03 -16.90 -3.53
C PHE A 236 12.83 -16.98 -4.47
N LEU A 237 12.60 -15.96 -5.29
CA LEU A 237 11.61 -16.04 -6.37
C LEU A 237 11.92 -17.21 -7.33
N GLU A 238 13.17 -17.33 -7.76
CA GLU A 238 13.63 -18.44 -8.61
C GLU A 238 13.45 -19.79 -7.91
N GLN A 239 13.77 -19.90 -6.62
CA GLN A 239 13.53 -21.13 -5.84
C GLN A 239 12.05 -21.48 -5.71
N ALA A 240 11.18 -20.49 -5.48
CA ALA A 240 9.74 -20.70 -5.42
C ALA A 240 9.20 -21.20 -6.77
N ILE A 241 9.66 -20.62 -7.88
CA ILE A 241 9.27 -21.03 -9.24
C ILE A 241 9.73 -22.46 -9.54
N ILE A 242 10.97 -22.82 -9.18
CA ILE A 242 11.47 -24.20 -9.35
C ILE A 242 10.62 -25.17 -8.53
N ALA A 243 10.30 -24.80 -7.28
CA ALA A 243 9.47 -25.62 -6.42
C ALA A 243 8.05 -25.79 -6.97
N LEU A 244 7.46 -24.74 -7.54
CA LEU A 244 6.13 -24.77 -8.17
C LEU A 244 6.10 -25.62 -9.45
N GLY A 245 7.20 -25.70 -10.19
CA GLY A 245 7.31 -26.57 -11.35
C GLY A 245 7.49 -28.06 -11.02
N ASP A 246 7.76 -28.41 -9.76
CA ASP A 246 7.93 -29.78 -9.30
C ASP A 246 6.65 -30.29 -8.62
N GLN A 247 5.85 -31.07 -9.36
CA GLN A 247 4.59 -31.65 -8.88
C GLN A 247 4.75 -32.58 -7.67
N LYS A 248 5.98 -33.01 -7.32
CA LYS A 248 6.24 -33.88 -6.17
C LYS A 248 6.45 -33.12 -4.86
N ARG A 249 6.50 -31.78 -4.91
CA ARG A 249 6.89 -30.97 -3.76
C ARG A 249 5.68 -30.30 -3.12
N ASP A 250 5.36 -30.73 -1.90
CA ASP A 250 4.19 -30.20 -1.17
C ASP A 250 4.42 -28.78 -0.62
N HIS A 251 5.65 -28.45 -0.22
CA HIS A 251 5.96 -27.17 0.42
C HIS A 251 6.71 -26.21 -0.52
N ILE A 252 6.06 -25.07 -0.81
CA ILE A 252 6.61 -23.94 -1.56
C ILE A 252 7.06 -22.83 -0.61
N PRO A 253 8.33 -22.36 -0.69
CA PRO A 253 8.91 -21.46 0.30
C PRO A 253 8.55 -19.97 0.13
N PHE A 254 7.27 -19.63 -0.04
CA PHE A 254 6.83 -18.25 -0.27
C PHE A 254 7.21 -17.26 0.84
N ARG A 255 7.32 -17.73 2.09
CA ARG A 255 7.58 -16.88 3.27
C ARG A 255 9.05 -16.47 3.44
N GLN A 256 9.96 -16.96 2.58
CA GLN A 256 11.40 -16.67 2.71
C GLN A 256 11.78 -15.22 2.38
N CYS A 257 11.02 -14.56 1.51
CA CYS A 257 11.15 -13.12 1.30
C CYS A 257 9.79 -12.44 1.14
N LYS A 258 9.77 -11.13 1.36
CA LYS A 258 8.55 -10.33 1.24
C LYS A 258 7.99 -10.32 -0.18
N LEU A 259 8.85 -10.36 -1.20
CA LEU A 259 8.41 -10.38 -2.60
C LEU A 259 7.58 -11.63 -2.92
N THR A 260 8.12 -12.83 -2.65
CA THR A 260 7.39 -14.09 -2.92
C THR A 260 6.17 -14.25 -2.05
N HIS A 261 6.20 -13.73 -0.82
CA HIS A 261 5.06 -13.78 0.09
C HIS A 261 3.92 -12.87 -0.42
N SER A 262 4.24 -11.64 -0.83
CA SER A 262 3.26 -10.70 -1.40
C SER A 262 2.64 -11.19 -2.72
N LEU A 263 3.39 -11.98 -3.50
CA LEU A 263 2.97 -12.52 -4.80
C LEU A 263 2.54 -13.98 -4.73
N LYS A 264 2.32 -14.54 -3.53
CA LYS A 264 1.92 -15.94 -3.35
C LYS A 264 0.68 -16.30 -4.16
N ASP A 265 -0.36 -15.47 -4.12
CA ASP A 265 -1.60 -15.72 -4.87
C ASP A 265 -1.39 -15.65 -6.40
N SER A 266 -0.39 -14.87 -6.84
CA SER A 266 -0.02 -14.74 -8.25
C SER A 266 0.79 -15.94 -8.76
N LEU A 267 1.64 -16.51 -7.90
CA LEU A 267 2.61 -17.55 -8.25
C LEU A 267 2.02 -18.94 -7.99
N GLY A 268 1.39 -19.54 -9.01
CA GLY A 268 0.81 -20.88 -8.91
C GLY A 268 -0.53 -20.95 -8.18
N GLY A 269 -1.21 -19.81 -8.02
CA GLY A 269 -2.53 -19.70 -7.40
C GLY A 269 -3.65 -19.36 -8.38
N ASN A 270 -4.72 -18.77 -7.85
CA ASN A 270 -5.84 -18.24 -8.63
C ASN A 270 -5.46 -16.90 -9.28
N CYS A 271 -4.68 -16.97 -10.36
CA CYS A 271 -4.23 -15.78 -11.10
C CYS A 271 -3.81 -16.12 -12.53
N ASN A 272 -4.18 -15.25 -13.47
CA ASN A 272 -3.57 -15.23 -14.80
C ASN A 272 -2.23 -14.50 -14.74
N MET A 273 -1.14 -15.21 -15.00
CA MET A 273 0.20 -14.65 -14.89
C MET A 273 0.90 -14.50 -16.25
N VAL A 274 1.47 -13.33 -16.49
CA VAL A 274 2.30 -13.01 -17.65
C VAL A 274 3.68 -12.53 -17.18
N LEU A 275 4.72 -13.22 -17.62
CA LEU A 275 6.11 -12.77 -17.43
C LEU A 275 6.62 -12.12 -18.70
N VAL A 276 7.03 -10.86 -18.62
CA VAL A 276 7.74 -10.14 -19.68
C VAL A 276 9.23 -10.17 -19.37
N THR A 277 9.98 -10.92 -20.16
CA THR A 277 11.44 -11.05 -19.98
C THR A 277 12.17 -10.04 -20.85
N ASN A 278 12.71 -9.01 -20.22
CA ASN A 278 13.52 -7.97 -20.83
C ASN A 278 14.97 -8.45 -20.97
N ILE A 279 15.52 -8.39 -22.18
CA ILE A 279 16.89 -8.83 -22.49
C ILE A 279 17.74 -7.67 -22.99
N TYR A 280 19.06 -7.78 -22.79
CA TYR A 280 20.03 -6.80 -23.30
C TYR A 280 20.82 -7.45 -24.45
N GLY A 281 20.67 -6.89 -25.66
CA GLY A 281 21.19 -7.47 -26.92
C GLY A 281 22.68 -7.29 -27.21
N GLU A 282 23.47 -6.74 -26.29
CA GLU A 282 24.91 -6.53 -26.46
C GLU A 282 25.70 -7.78 -26.04
N ALA A 283 26.78 -8.08 -26.77
CA ALA A 283 27.63 -9.24 -26.51
C ALA A 283 28.20 -9.26 -25.08
N ALA A 284 28.49 -8.08 -24.50
CA ALA A 284 28.99 -7.96 -23.13
C ALA A 284 27.98 -8.45 -22.07
N GLN A 285 26.69 -8.48 -22.40
CA GLN A 285 25.59 -8.82 -21.50
C GLN A 285 25.05 -10.25 -21.74
N LEU A 286 25.69 -11.04 -22.60
CA LEU A 286 25.18 -12.34 -23.04
C LEU A 286 24.90 -13.31 -21.87
N GLU A 287 25.74 -13.33 -20.84
CA GLU A 287 25.56 -14.20 -19.67
C GLU A 287 24.28 -13.87 -18.90
N GLU A 288 23.99 -12.58 -18.70
CA GLU A 288 22.81 -12.10 -17.97
C GLU A 288 21.53 -12.26 -18.79
N THR A 289 21.62 -12.02 -20.11
CA THR A 289 20.54 -12.35 -21.05
C THR A 289 20.21 -13.84 -21.03
N LEU A 290 21.23 -14.72 -21.04
CA LEU A 290 21.02 -16.17 -20.96
C LEU A 290 20.41 -16.59 -19.62
N SER A 291 20.86 -15.99 -18.52
CA SER A 291 20.26 -16.19 -17.19
C SER A 291 18.78 -15.83 -17.19
N SER A 292 18.43 -14.68 -17.79
CA SER A 292 17.05 -14.22 -17.88
C SER A 292 16.14 -15.15 -18.68
N LEU A 293 16.63 -15.66 -19.82
CA LEU A 293 15.89 -16.62 -20.64
C LEU A 293 15.72 -17.98 -19.96
N ARG A 294 16.70 -18.43 -19.17
CA ARG A 294 16.60 -19.65 -18.37
C ARG A 294 15.53 -19.51 -17.28
N PHE A 295 15.47 -18.36 -16.61
CA PHE A 295 14.42 -18.06 -15.65
C PHE A 295 13.04 -18.11 -16.31
N ALA A 296 12.87 -17.45 -17.46
CA ALA A 296 11.62 -17.47 -18.22
C ALA A 296 11.19 -18.90 -18.62
N SER A 297 12.16 -19.73 -19.02
CA SER A 297 11.93 -21.13 -19.39
C SER A 297 11.38 -21.96 -18.22
N ARG A 298 11.82 -21.66 -16.98
CA ARG A 298 11.31 -22.32 -15.77
C ARG A 298 9.95 -21.79 -15.36
N MET A 299 9.74 -20.48 -15.48
CA MET A 299 8.43 -19.86 -15.20
C MET A 299 7.32 -20.48 -16.06
N ARG A 300 7.63 -20.85 -17.30
CA ARG A 300 6.69 -21.54 -18.21
C ARG A 300 6.16 -22.88 -17.66
N LEU A 301 6.86 -23.51 -16.72
CA LEU A 301 6.46 -24.79 -16.12
C LEU A 301 5.51 -24.62 -14.94
N VAL A 302 5.30 -23.39 -14.45
CA VAL A 302 4.38 -23.11 -13.34
C VAL A 302 2.95 -23.15 -13.87
N THR A 303 2.13 -24.05 -13.32
CA THR A 303 0.69 -24.14 -13.61
C THR A 303 -0.10 -23.20 -12.72
N THR A 304 -1.10 -22.52 -13.27
CA THR A 304 -2.06 -21.68 -12.52
C THR A 304 -3.49 -22.15 -12.76
N GLU A 305 -4.39 -21.88 -11.82
CA GLU A 305 -5.81 -22.24 -11.89
C GLU A 305 -6.69 -20.99 -11.74
N PRO A 306 -6.80 -20.15 -12.78
CA PRO A 306 -7.59 -18.92 -12.73
C PRO A 306 -9.09 -19.22 -12.63
N ALA A 307 -9.76 -18.60 -11.66
CA ALA A 307 -11.17 -18.70 -11.36
C ALA A 307 -11.75 -17.31 -11.00
N ILE A 308 -13.02 -17.08 -11.29
CA ILE A 308 -13.72 -15.84 -10.94
C ILE A 308 -13.89 -15.77 -9.42
N ASN A 309 -13.47 -14.66 -8.81
CA ASN A 309 -13.58 -14.48 -7.36
C ASN A 309 -14.94 -13.87 -7.00
N GLU A 310 -15.93 -14.72 -6.78
CA GLU A 310 -17.23 -14.34 -6.22
C GLU A 310 -17.13 -14.17 -4.70
N LYS A 311 -17.64 -13.05 -4.20
CA LYS A 311 -17.78 -12.76 -2.77
C LYS A 311 -19.22 -12.41 -2.45
N TYR A 312 -19.57 -12.55 -1.18
CA TYR A 312 -20.89 -12.20 -0.65
C TYR A 312 -20.77 -10.96 0.22
N ASP A 313 -21.67 -10.02 0.02
CA ASP A 313 -21.82 -8.88 0.91
C ASP A 313 -22.57 -9.35 2.16
N ALA A 314 -21.84 -9.46 3.27
CA ALA A 314 -22.38 -9.99 4.52
C ALA A 314 -23.52 -9.12 5.07
N GLU A 315 -23.43 -7.80 4.97
CA GLU A 315 -24.48 -6.89 5.45
C GLU A 315 -25.73 -7.02 4.59
N ARG A 316 -25.56 -7.08 3.26
CA ARG A 316 -26.67 -7.24 2.33
C ARG A 316 -27.34 -8.62 2.46
N MET A 317 -26.54 -9.67 2.66
CA MET A 317 -27.02 -11.03 2.93
C MET A 317 -27.84 -11.07 4.23
N VAL A 318 -27.33 -10.50 5.33
CA VAL A 318 -28.08 -10.41 6.59
C VAL A 318 -29.41 -9.69 6.39
N LYS A 319 -29.40 -8.55 5.71
CA LYS A 319 -30.62 -7.77 5.43
C LYS A 319 -31.64 -8.52 4.57
N ASN A 320 -31.18 -9.32 3.62
CA ASN A 320 -32.05 -10.15 2.79
C ASN A 320 -32.62 -11.33 3.60
N LEU A 321 -31.80 -12.00 4.42
CA LEU A 321 -32.25 -13.04 5.34
C LEU A 321 -33.28 -12.51 6.35
N GLU A 322 -33.10 -11.29 6.87
CA GLU A 322 -34.08 -10.64 7.75
C GLU A 322 -35.42 -10.40 7.06
N LYS A 323 -35.40 -9.97 5.78
CA LYS A 323 -36.63 -9.80 4.98
C LYS A 323 -37.31 -11.13 4.71
N GLU A 324 -36.56 -12.17 4.36
CA GLU A 324 -37.10 -13.50 4.11
C GLU A 324 -37.69 -14.10 5.38
N LEU A 325 -37.03 -13.92 6.53
CA LEU A 325 -37.58 -14.28 7.83
C LEU A 325 -38.88 -13.54 8.15
N ALA A 326 -38.98 -12.25 7.81
CA ALA A 326 -40.22 -11.49 7.99
C ALA A 326 -41.37 -12.02 7.10
N LEU A 327 -41.08 -12.32 5.84
CA LEU A 327 -42.05 -12.90 4.91
C LEU A 327 -42.52 -14.29 5.34
N LEU A 328 -41.58 -15.17 5.71
CA LEU A 328 -41.89 -16.52 6.20
C LEU A 328 -42.73 -16.46 7.49
N LYS A 329 -42.41 -15.55 8.42
CA LYS A 329 -43.23 -15.32 9.62
C LYS A 329 -44.65 -14.88 9.26
N GLN A 330 -44.80 -14.02 8.25
CA GLN A 330 -46.10 -13.57 7.78
C GLN A 330 -46.89 -14.72 7.13
N GLU A 331 -46.26 -15.53 6.28
CA GLU A 331 -46.89 -16.72 5.67
C GLU A 331 -47.34 -17.73 6.73
N LEU A 332 -46.49 -18.00 7.73
CA LEU A 332 -46.83 -18.88 8.86
C LEU A 332 -48.01 -18.33 9.67
N ALA A 333 -48.03 -17.02 9.95
CA ALA A 333 -49.15 -16.38 10.65
C ALA A 333 -50.47 -16.48 9.87
N ILE A 334 -50.42 -16.34 8.54
CA ILE A 334 -51.59 -16.52 7.67
C ILE A 334 -52.04 -17.98 7.68
N HIS A 335 -51.12 -18.93 7.52
CA HIS A 335 -51.40 -20.36 7.57
C HIS A 335 -52.05 -20.79 8.91
N ASP A 336 -51.52 -20.30 10.03
CA ASP A 336 -52.06 -20.59 11.36
C ASP A 336 -53.44 -19.95 11.58
N SER A 337 -53.67 -18.75 11.04
CA SER A 337 -54.99 -18.13 11.05
C SER A 337 -56.02 -18.94 10.26
N LEU A 338 -55.62 -19.49 9.10
CA LEU A 338 -56.47 -20.34 8.26
C LEU A 338 -56.75 -21.72 8.88
N THR A 339 -55.82 -22.25 9.68
CA THR A 339 -55.95 -23.56 10.35
C THR A 339 -56.55 -23.45 11.77
N SER A 340 -57.11 -22.29 12.15
CA SER A 340 -57.69 -22.02 13.48
C SER A 340 -56.69 -22.20 14.64
N ARG A 341 -55.41 -21.95 14.40
CA ARG A 341 -54.33 -21.92 15.41
C ARG A 341 -54.03 -20.48 15.84
N THR A 342 -55.05 -19.76 16.29
CA THR A 342 -55.03 -18.31 16.56
C THR A 342 -54.10 -17.83 17.68
N PHE A 343 -53.40 -18.72 18.39
CA PHE A 343 -52.56 -18.39 19.56
C PHE A 343 -51.04 -18.50 19.31
N VAL A 344 -50.59 -18.61 18.07
CA VAL A 344 -49.15 -18.71 17.74
C VAL A 344 -48.62 -17.37 17.21
N THR A 345 -48.11 -16.52 18.09
CA THR A 345 -47.44 -15.25 17.75
C THR A 345 -45.96 -15.49 17.49
N TYR A 346 -45.33 -15.13 16.37
CA TYR A 346 -43.93 -15.52 16.07
C TYR A 346 -42.83 -14.53 16.52
N ASP A 347 -43.21 -13.49 17.26
CA ASP A 347 -42.31 -12.45 17.75
C ASP A 347 -41.57 -12.86 19.03
N PRO A 348 -40.47 -12.16 19.39
CA PRO A 348 -39.83 -12.35 20.69
C PRO A 348 -40.85 -12.22 21.83
N MET A 349 -40.67 -13.02 22.89
CA MET A 349 -41.52 -12.93 24.07
C MET A 349 -41.37 -11.54 24.70
N ASP A 350 -42.50 -10.95 25.09
CA ASP A 350 -42.49 -9.67 25.80
C ASP A 350 -42.02 -9.85 27.26
N GLU A 351 -41.66 -8.74 27.91
CA GLU A 351 -41.18 -8.76 29.30
C GLU A 351 -42.21 -9.35 30.27
N ILE A 352 -43.51 -9.22 29.96
CA ILE A 352 -44.60 -9.71 30.80
C ILE A 352 -44.64 -11.24 30.74
N GLN A 353 -44.56 -11.82 29.55
CA GLN A 353 -44.55 -13.26 29.34
C GLN A 353 -43.27 -13.90 29.92
N ILE A 354 -42.12 -13.22 29.79
CA ILE A 354 -40.86 -13.67 30.42
C ILE A 354 -40.99 -13.64 31.95
N ALA A 355 -41.56 -12.58 32.52
CA ALA A 355 -41.78 -12.46 33.96
C ALA A 355 -42.75 -13.51 34.50
N GLU A 356 -43.81 -13.83 33.74
CA GLU A 356 -44.75 -14.90 34.08
C GLU A 356 -44.07 -16.26 34.11
N ILE A 357 -43.23 -16.57 33.10
CA ILE A 357 -42.44 -17.81 33.10
C ILE A 357 -41.46 -17.84 34.29
N ASN A 358 -40.79 -16.72 34.59
CA ASN A 358 -39.90 -16.64 35.75
C ASN A 358 -40.67 -16.94 37.06
N SER A 359 -41.87 -16.36 37.21
CA SER A 359 -42.76 -16.61 38.35
C SER A 359 -43.14 -18.08 38.46
N GLN A 360 -43.54 -18.71 37.35
CA GLN A 360 -43.88 -20.14 37.34
C GLN A 360 -42.69 -21.03 37.68
N VAL A 361 -41.50 -20.75 37.14
CA VAL A 361 -40.26 -21.48 37.45
C VAL A 361 -39.91 -21.36 38.93
N ARG A 362 -40.01 -20.15 39.52
CA ARG A 362 -39.77 -19.95 40.96
C ARG A 362 -40.77 -20.71 41.81
N ARG A 363 -42.07 -20.60 41.50
CA ARG A 363 -43.14 -21.30 42.22
C ARG A 363 -42.99 -22.81 42.13
N TYR A 364 -42.57 -23.33 40.98
CA TYR A 364 -42.27 -24.75 40.78
C TYR A 364 -41.11 -25.20 41.67
N LEU A 365 -40.01 -24.43 41.70
CA LEU A 365 -38.86 -24.72 42.57
C LEU A 365 -39.21 -24.63 44.07
N GLU A 366 -40.14 -23.74 44.44
CA GLU A 366 -40.67 -23.60 45.80
C GLU A 366 -41.69 -24.69 46.17
N GLY A 367 -42.09 -25.55 45.22
CA GLY A 367 -43.09 -26.58 45.43
C GLY A 367 -44.52 -26.05 45.57
N THR A 368 -44.76 -24.79 45.19
CA THR A 368 -46.10 -24.16 45.19
C THR A 368 -46.84 -24.31 43.86
N LEU A 369 -46.21 -24.96 42.88
CA LEU A 369 -46.75 -25.29 41.57
C LEU A 369 -46.26 -26.69 41.17
N ASP A 370 -47.19 -27.59 40.82
CA ASP A 370 -46.86 -28.98 40.48
C ASP A 370 -46.26 -29.14 39.08
N GLU A 371 -46.70 -28.32 38.11
CA GLU A 371 -46.25 -28.37 36.71
C GLU A 371 -46.19 -26.96 36.09
N ILE A 372 -45.21 -26.73 35.23
CA ILE A 372 -45.08 -25.47 34.45
C ILE A 372 -45.89 -25.63 33.16
N ASP A 373 -46.75 -24.67 32.87
CA ASP A 373 -47.58 -24.70 31.66
C ASP A 373 -46.76 -24.30 30.43
N ILE A 374 -46.67 -25.22 29.46
CA ILE A 374 -45.85 -25.06 28.26
C ILE A 374 -46.72 -25.32 27.02
N ILE A 375 -46.91 -24.25 26.27
CA ILE A 375 -47.78 -24.21 25.09
C ILE A 375 -46.95 -24.31 23.80
N ASN A 376 -45.70 -23.84 23.80
CA ASN A 376 -44.86 -23.83 22.59
C ASN A 376 -43.35 -23.94 22.87
N LEU A 377 -42.59 -24.20 21.81
CA LEU A 377 -41.15 -24.43 21.87
C LEU A 377 -40.33 -23.22 22.36
N ARG A 378 -40.88 -22.00 22.30
CA ARG A 378 -40.20 -20.80 22.83
C ARG A 378 -40.34 -20.70 24.34
N GLN A 379 -41.51 -21.03 24.88
CA GLN A 379 -41.69 -21.15 26.33
C GLN A 379 -40.77 -22.23 26.89
N ILE A 380 -40.56 -23.35 26.18
CA ILE A 380 -39.54 -24.35 26.57
C ILE A 380 -38.16 -23.71 26.70
N LYS A 381 -37.70 -23.00 25.66
CA LYS A 381 -36.38 -22.35 25.67
C LYS A 381 -36.26 -21.35 26.82
N GLU A 382 -37.30 -20.55 27.05
CA GLU A 382 -37.30 -19.53 28.09
C GLU A 382 -37.33 -20.15 29.49
N VAL A 383 -38.15 -21.19 29.72
CA VAL A 383 -38.16 -21.96 30.98
C VAL A 383 -36.77 -22.51 31.29
N PHE A 384 -36.09 -23.12 30.31
CA PHE A 384 -34.71 -23.59 30.50
C PHE A 384 -33.73 -22.44 30.79
N ASN A 385 -33.93 -21.28 30.16
CA ASN A 385 -33.10 -20.10 30.40
C ASN A 385 -33.27 -19.61 31.85
N GLN A 386 -34.52 -19.55 32.35
CA GLN A 386 -34.83 -19.17 33.73
C GLN A 386 -34.25 -20.17 34.75
N PHE A 387 -34.33 -21.48 34.48
CA PHE A 387 -33.66 -22.47 35.33
C PHE A 387 -32.14 -22.28 35.38
N ARG A 388 -31.49 -21.97 34.25
CA ARG A 388 -30.04 -21.67 34.23
C ARG A 388 -29.70 -20.43 35.05
N VAL A 389 -30.52 -19.38 34.95
CA VAL A 389 -30.33 -18.14 35.72
C VAL A 389 -30.42 -18.43 37.22
N VAL A 390 -31.43 -19.20 37.64
CA VAL A 390 -31.58 -19.58 39.05
C VAL A 390 -30.42 -20.45 39.52
N LEU A 391 -29.98 -21.42 38.72
CA LEU A 391 -28.84 -22.26 39.05
C LEU A 391 -27.56 -21.44 39.21
N SER A 392 -27.29 -20.53 38.27
CA SER A 392 -26.13 -19.63 38.31
C SER A 392 -26.15 -18.72 39.55
N GLN A 393 -27.33 -18.22 39.94
CA GLN A 393 -27.52 -17.45 41.18
C GLN A 393 -27.22 -18.30 42.43
N GLN A 394 -27.73 -19.53 42.49
CA GLN A 394 -27.45 -20.44 43.61
C GLN A 394 -25.96 -20.81 43.69
N GLU A 395 -25.31 -21.06 42.55
CA GLU A 395 -23.87 -21.32 42.48
C GLU A 395 -23.07 -20.13 43.02
N GLN A 396 -23.40 -18.90 42.61
CA GLN A 396 -22.77 -17.69 43.13
C GLN A 396 -23.01 -17.47 44.63
N GLU A 397 -24.22 -17.75 45.11
CA GLU A 397 -24.56 -17.61 46.52
C GLU A 397 -23.80 -18.63 47.38
N VAL A 398 -23.75 -19.89 46.94
CA VAL A 398 -22.95 -20.94 47.58
C VAL A 398 -21.47 -20.59 47.54
N GLU A 399 -20.96 -20.13 46.39
CA GLU A 399 -19.56 -19.71 46.26
C GLU A 399 -19.24 -18.54 47.19
N SER A 400 -20.11 -17.53 47.27
CA SER A 400 -19.94 -16.38 48.17
C SER A 400 -19.98 -16.81 49.65
N THR A 401 -20.85 -17.76 50.00
CA THR A 401 -20.96 -18.32 51.35
C THR A 401 -19.71 -19.11 51.70
N LEU A 402 -19.19 -19.91 50.76
CA LEU A 402 -17.96 -20.66 50.92
C LEU A 402 -16.75 -19.73 51.04
N ARG A 403 -16.65 -18.67 50.23
CA ARG A 403 -15.60 -17.63 50.33
C ARG A 403 -15.68 -16.84 51.64
N ARG A 404 -16.86 -16.71 52.23
CA ARG A 404 -17.06 -16.05 53.54
C ARG A 404 -16.75 -16.98 54.72
N LYS A 405 -17.02 -18.28 54.58
CA LYS A 405 -16.85 -19.29 55.64
C LYS A 405 -15.45 -19.91 55.66
N TYR A 406 -14.80 -19.98 54.50
CA TYR A 406 -13.44 -20.45 54.31
C TYR A 406 -12.68 -19.40 53.52
N THR A 407 -11.46 -19.07 53.93
CA THR A 407 -10.56 -18.23 53.15
C THR A 407 -10.12 -19.01 51.91
N LEU A 408 -10.98 -19.07 50.90
CA LEU A 408 -10.71 -19.76 49.65
C LEU A 408 -9.82 -18.88 48.80
N ILE A 409 -8.57 -19.31 48.67
CA ILE A 409 -7.59 -18.73 47.76
C ILE A 409 -7.85 -19.33 46.38
N ASP A 410 -8.11 -18.48 45.38
CA ASP A 410 -8.12 -18.90 43.99
C ASP A 410 -6.72 -19.47 43.65
N LYS A 411 -6.65 -20.70 43.14
CA LYS A 411 -5.38 -21.35 42.77
C LYS A 411 -4.60 -20.56 41.72
N ASN A 412 -5.26 -19.64 41.01
CA ASN A 412 -4.66 -18.78 40.01
C ASN A 412 -4.30 -17.38 40.53
N ASP A 413 -4.66 -17.02 41.77
CA ASP A 413 -4.32 -15.73 42.37
C ASP A 413 -3.03 -15.85 43.22
N PHE A 414 -1.90 -15.72 42.54
CA PHE A 414 -0.56 -15.77 43.15
C PHE A 414 -0.34 -14.74 44.26
N ALA A 415 -1.07 -13.62 44.26
CA ALA A 415 -0.93 -12.59 45.29
C ALA A 415 -1.57 -13.02 46.61
N ALA A 416 -2.74 -13.68 46.54
CA ALA A 416 -3.43 -14.23 47.69
C ALA A 416 -2.67 -15.43 48.30
N ILE A 417 -2.06 -16.28 47.46
CA ILE A 417 -1.19 -17.38 47.90
C ILE A 417 0.03 -16.85 48.68
N SER A 418 0.68 -15.81 48.16
CA SER A 418 1.86 -15.20 48.79
C SER A 418 1.53 -14.52 50.14
N ALA A 419 0.33 -13.97 50.29
CA ALA A 419 -0.13 -13.36 51.54
C ALA A 419 -0.38 -14.41 52.64
N VAL A 420 -0.91 -15.58 52.29
CA VAL A 420 -1.17 -16.67 53.26
C VAL A 420 0.12 -17.41 53.64
N GLN A 421 1.09 -17.52 52.73
CA GLN A 421 2.45 -18.00 53.04
C GLN A 421 3.19 -17.10 54.05
N LYS A 422 2.96 -15.78 53.99
CA LYS A 422 3.48 -14.80 54.96
C LYS A 422 2.80 -14.85 56.33
N ALA A 423 1.63 -15.49 56.45
CA ALA A 423 0.83 -15.55 57.67
C ALA A 423 1.04 -16.84 58.50
N GLY A 424 1.90 -17.77 58.04
CA GLY A 424 2.47 -18.84 58.89
C GLY A 424 1.53 -19.97 59.32
N LEU A 425 0.63 -20.46 58.46
CA LEU A 425 -0.37 -21.47 58.83
C LEU A 425 -0.20 -22.89 58.26
N VAL A 426 0.91 -23.27 57.61
CA VAL A 426 1.36 -24.68 57.49
C VAL A 426 2.84 -24.78 57.06
N ASP A 427 3.61 -25.70 57.64
CA ASP A 427 4.73 -26.39 57.00
C ASP A 427 4.75 -27.88 57.42
N VAL A 428 4.80 -28.79 56.45
CA VAL A 428 5.84 -29.83 56.21
C VAL A 428 5.48 -30.53 54.90
N ASP A 429 6.11 -30.13 53.81
CA ASP A 429 6.74 -31.08 52.86
C ASP A 429 7.83 -30.40 52.02
N GLY A 430 8.82 -29.87 52.74
CA GLY A 430 10.19 -30.11 52.31
C GLY A 430 11.01 -28.90 51.86
N HIS A 431 11.68 -28.32 52.86
CA HIS A 431 12.99 -27.68 52.84
C HIS A 431 13.09 -26.20 52.42
N LEU A 432 13.47 -25.38 53.40
CA LEU A 432 14.63 -24.49 53.31
C LEU A 432 15.19 -24.20 54.72
N VAL A 433 16.51 -24.23 54.81
CA VAL A 433 17.31 -24.06 56.04
C VAL A 433 17.77 -22.61 56.15
N GLY A 434 17.64 -22.03 57.34
CA GLY A 434 18.60 -21.04 57.86
C GLY A 434 18.09 -19.62 58.12
N GLU A 435 17.59 -19.40 59.34
CA GLU A 435 17.68 -18.14 60.10
C GLU A 435 19.04 -18.08 60.87
N PRO A 436 19.39 -17.04 61.67
CA PRO A 436 18.90 -15.65 61.78
C PRO A 436 20.08 -14.62 61.92
N GLU A 437 19.84 -13.30 61.89
CA GLU A 437 19.99 -12.29 62.98
C GLU A 437 20.71 -11.08 62.35
N GLY A 438 20.52 -9.80 62.65
CA GLY A 438 19.74 -9.06 63.63
C GLY A 438 20.18 -7.57 63.60
N GLN A 439 19.34 -6.70 64.16
CA GLN A 439 19.62 -5.37 64.75
C GLN A 439 19.88 -4.10 63.90
N SER A 440 18.85 -3.24 63.92
CA SER A 440 18.79 -1.90 64.59
C SER A 440 19.71 -0.71 64.20
N PHE A 441 19.03 0.39 63.83
CA PHE A 441 19.24 1.85 64.05
C PHE A 441 20.66 2.49 64.13
N GLY A 442 20.81 3.64 63.43
CA GLY A 442 21.77 4.69 63.81
C GLY A 442 22.00 5.80 62.76
N LEU A 443 21.68 7.05 63.12
CA LEU A 443 22.00 8.29 62.37
C LEU A 443 23.52 8.53 62.22
N GLY A 444 23.92 9.21 61.14
CA GLY A 444 24.83 10.37 61.24
C GLY A 444 26.15 10.39 60.46
N VAL A 445 26.31 11.49 59.71
CA VAL A 445 27.52 12.32 59.49
C VAL A 445 28.57 11.90 58.44
N ALA A 446 28.82 12.82 57.51
CA ALA A 446 29.90 12.82 56.51
C ALA A 446 31.24 13.34 57.07
N PRO A 447 32.38 13.06 56.40
CA PRO A 447 33.40 14.11 56.29
C PRO A 447 34.12 14.24 54.93
N PHE A 448 34.24 15.50 54.51
CA PHE A 448 35.42 16.26 54.08
C PHE A 448 36.54 15.65 53.20
N SER A 449 36.56 16.15 51.95
CA SER A 449 37.63 16.91 51.27
C SER A 449 39.08 16.39 51.16
N THR A 450 39.66 16.46 49.96
CA THR A 450 40.93 17.17 49.64
C THR A 450 41.16 17.31 48.12
N LYS A 451 41.79 18.43 47.69
CA LYS A 451 42.10 18.87 46.31
C LYS A 451 43.60 18.56 45.95
N PRO A 452 44.24 19.16 44.90
CA PRO A 452 44.18 18.85 43.46
C PRO A 452 45.59 18.63 42.81
N GLY A 453 45.65 18.12 41.57
CA GLY A 453 46.88 18.07 40.76
C GLY A 453 46.63 18.42 39.28
N LYS A 454 47.29 19.47 38.78
CA LYS A 454 47.15 20.07 37.42
C LYS A 454 48.11 19.45 36.40
N LYS A 455 47.76 19.67 35.11
CA LYS A 455 48.56 19.78 33.84
C LYS A 455 48.13 18.73 32.81
N ALA A 456 48.00 18.97 31.50
CA ALA A 456 48.06 20.15 30.65
C ALA A 456 47.41 19.87 29.27
N LYS A 457 47.03 20.98 28.61
CA LYS A 457 46.61 21.25 27.23
C LYS A 457 46.89 20.22 26.10
N SER A 458 45.91 20.11 25.17
CA SER A 458 46.11 20.49 23.75
C SER A 458 44.76 20.73 23.03
N LYS A 459 44.63 21.93 22.45
CA LYS A 459 43.55 22.37 21.52
C LYS A 459 43.83 21.85 20.11
N LYS A 460 42.78 21.52 19.34
CA LYS A 460 42.66 21.88 17.92
C LYS A 460 41.22 22.29 17.62
N THR A 461 41.09 23.51 17.10
CA THR A 461 39.87 24.21 16.72
C THR A 461 39.65 24.08 15.21
N SER A 462 38.43 23.72 14.79
CA SER A 462 37.90 24.03 13.45
C SER A 462 36.69 24.95 13.61
N LYS A 463 36.67 26.05 12.86
CA LYS A 463 35.66 27.12 12.91
C LYS A 463 34.36 26.69 12.21
N GLU A 464 33.22 26.77 12.89
CA GLU A 464 31.90 26.93 12.26
C GLU A 464 31.59 28.44 12.09
N PRO A 465 30.84 28.87 11.06
CA PRO A 465 30.40 30.26 10.93
C PRO A 465 29.25 30.58 11.91
N LEU A 466 29.28 31.79 12.47
CA LEU A 466 28.25 32.36 13.33
C LEU A 466 26.94 32.58 12.54
N ARG A 467 25.79 32.17 13.10
CA ARG A 467 24.44 32.36 12.53
C ARG A 467 23.80 33.66 13.06
N PRO A 468 22.95 34.38 12.27
CA PRO A 468 22.28 35.61 12.69
C PRO A 468 21.09 35.38 13.65
N ASP A 469 20.83 36.36 14.52
CA ASP A 469 19.93 36.32 15.69
C ASP A 469 18.40 36.42 15.42
N THR A 470 17.93 36.33 14.18
CA THR A 470 16.49 36.45 13.84
C THR A 470 16.09 35.54 12.67
N PRO A 471 14.92 34.86 12.70
CA PRO A 471 14.46 34.06 11.58
C PRO A 471 14.38 34.89 10.28
N PRO A 472 14.95 34.41 9.17
CA PRO A 472 14.84 35.08 7.87
C PRO A 472 13.37 35.12 7.43
N SER A 473 13.00 36.13 6.63
CA SER A 473 11.64 36.20 6.09
C SER A 473 11.33 34.97 5.24
N LYS A 474 10.08 34.48 5.29
CA LYS A 474 9.64 33.30 4.52
C LYS A 474 10.09 33.31 3.05
N PRO A 475 10.05 34.42 2.30
CA PRO A 475 10.53 34.45 0.92
C PRO A 475 12.05 34.20 0.78
N VAL A 476 12.86 34.76 1.68
CA VAL A 476 14.32 34.58 1.67
C VAL A 476 14.67 33.15 2.08
N ALA A 477 14.01 32.65 3.12
CA ALA A 477 14.17 31.28 3.59
C ALA A 477 13.72 30.25 2.52
N PHE A 478 12.70 30.59 1.72
CA PHE A 478 12.21 29.73 0.64
C PHE A 478 13.19 29.65 -0.53
N GLU A 479 13.89 30.74 -0.88
CA GLU A 479 14.97 30.69 -1.87
C GLU A 479 16.14 29.83 -1.40
N GLU A 480 16.52 29.95 -0.14
CA GLU A 480 17.56 29.10 0.47
C GLU A 480 17.13 27.62 0.48
N PHE A 481 15.91 27.34 0.92
CA PHE A 481 15.33 25.99 0.87
C PHE A 481 15.33 25.40 -0.54
N LYS A 482 14.93 26.17 -1.56
CA LYS A 482 14.96 25.77 -2.97
C LYS A 482 16.36 25.50 -3.54
N ASN A 483 17.42 25.96 -2.88
CA ASN A 483 18.80 25.71 -3.26
C ASN A 483 19.48 24.63 -2.40
N GLU A 484 18.86 24.27 -1.27
CA GLU A 484 19.35 23.25 -0.34
C GLU A 484 18.37 22.05 -0.27
N ARG A 485 17.60 21.94 0.82
CA ARG A 485 16.76 20.76 1.14
C ARG A 485 15.65 20.51 0.12
N GLY A 486 15.11 21.57 -0.50
CA GLY A 486 14.10 21.52 -1.55
C GLY A 486 14.64 21.61 -2.98
N SER A 487 15.97 21.54 -3.18
CA SER A 487 16.61 21.71 -4.49
C SER A 487 16.14 20.71 -5.55
N GLU A 488 15.92 19.46 -5.17
CA GLU A 488 15.50 18.42 -6.11
C GLU A 488 14.04 18.58 -6.53
N ILE A 489 13.14 18.87 -5.58
CA ILE A 489 11.72 19.15 -5.90
C ILE A 489 11.62 20.39 -6.78
N ASN A 490 12.46 21.40 -6.53
CA ASN A 490 12.57 22.59 -7.37
C ASN A 490 13.12 22.28 -8.77
N ARG A 491 14.06 21.34 -8.91
CA ARG A 491 14.56 20.87 -10.22
C ARG A 491 13.44 20.19 -11.02
N ILE A 492 12.75 19.22 -10.41
CA ILE A 492 11.63 18.49 -11.01
C ILE A 492 10.51 19.47 -11.40
N PHE A 493 10.19 20.43 -10.52
CA PHE A 493 9.22 21.48 -10.82
C PHE A 493 9.59 22.29 -12.06
N LYS A 494 10.86 22.71 -12.20
CA LYS A 494 11.34 23.47 -13.37
C LYS A 494 11.27 22.65 -14.65
N GLU A 495 11.65 21.38 -14.58
CA GLU A 495 11.61 20.45 -15.71
C GLU A 495 10.16 20.20 -16.17
N ASN A 496 9.26 19.84 -15.25
CA ASN A 496 7.84 19.65 -15.54
C ASN A 496 7.20 20.92 -16.12
N LYS A 497 7.61 22.10 -15.62
CA LYS A 497 7.13 23.39 -16.15
C LYS A 497 7.65 23.66 -17.57
N SER A 498 8.88 23.26 -17.88
CA SER A 498 9.44 23.34 -19.23
C SER A 498 8.65 22.45 -20.19
N ILE A 499 8.40 21.19 -19.82
CA ILE A 499 7.64 20.22 -20.61
C ILE A 499 6.22 20.74 -20.86
N LEU A 500 5.54 21.23 -19.82
CA LEU A 500 4.19 21.82 -19.95
C LEU A 500 4.15 22.96 -20.97
N ASN A 501 5.13 23.87 -20.92
CA ASN A 501 5.20 25.00 -21.85
C ASN A 501 5.44 24.52 -23.28
N GLU A 502 6.31 23.52 -23.47
CA GLU A 502 6.55 22.93 -24.78
C GLU A 502 5.28 22.28 -25.35
N ARG A 503 4.53 21.53 -24.55
CA ARG A 503 3.25 20.93 -24.98
C ARG A 503 2.20 21.96 -25.33
N ARG A 504 2.08 23.02 -24.51
CA ARG A 504 1.20 24.16 -24.83
C ARG A 504 1.55 24.79 -26.17
N LYS A 505 2.85 24.94 -26.46
CA LYS A 505 3.32 25.44 -27.76
C LYS A 505 2.92 24.49 -28.90
N ARG A 506 3.18 23.18 -28.78
CA ARG A 506 2.78 22.18 -29.79
C ARG A 506 1.27 22.14 -30.01
N ALA A 507 0.47 22.26 -28.96
CA ALA A 507 -1.00 22.30 -29.09
C ALA A 507 -1.48 23.57 -29.82
N SER A 508 -0.84 24.71 -29.56
CA SER A 508 -1.10 25.95 -30.31
C SER A 508 -0.75 25.79 -31.80
N GLU A 509 0.42 25.24 -32.12
CA GLU A 509 0.86 24.98 -33.50
C GLU A 509 -0.08 24.00 -34.23
N THR A 510 -0.49 22.92 -33.56
CA THR A 510 -1.45 21.93 -34.08
C THR A 510 -2.82 22.57 -34.31
N THR A 511 -3.28 23.43 -33.40
CA THR A 511 -4.53 24.20 -33.58
C THR A 511 -4.45 25.11 -34.82
N GLN A 512 -3.30 25.76 -35.05
CA GLN A 512 -3.09 26.57 -36.25
C GLN A 512 -3.11 25.73 -37.53
N ARG A 513 -2.49 24.54 -37.53
CA ARG A 513 -2.54 23.59 -38.66
C ARG A 513 -3.97 23.13 -38.95
N ILE A 514 -4.75 22.76 -37.93
CA ILE A 514 -6.16 22.37 -38.07
C ILE A 514 -6.97 23.51 -38.71
N ASN A 515 -6.76 24.75 -38.26
CA ASN A 515 -7.44 25.91 -38.84
C ASN A 515 -7.04 26.15 -40.30
N ALA A 516 -5.78 25.90 -40.68
CA ALA A 516 -5.33 25.97 -42.06
C ALA A 516 -5.98 24.89 -42.94
N ILE A 517 -5.98 23.63 -42.48
CA ILE A 517 -6.65 22.51 -43.17
C ILE A 517 -8.14 22.80 -43.33
N LYS A 518 -8.80 23.35 -42.30
CA LYS A 518 -10.22 23.73 -42.37
C LYS A 518 -10.47 24.77 -43.47
N ARG A 519 -9.63 25.82 -43.56
CA ARG A 519 -9.71 26.80 -44.66
C ARG A 519 -9.51 26.16 -46.02
N GLU A 520 -8.56 25.24 -46.16
CA GLU A 520 -8.34 24.52 -47.42
C GLU A 520 -9.51 23.61 -47.80
N ILE A 521 -10.16 22.98 -46.81
CA ILE A 521 -11.40 22.21 -47.01
C ILE A 521 -12.49 23.13 -47.55
N ASP A 522 -12.71 24.29 -46.93
CA ASP A 522 -13.73 25.25 -47.34
C ASP A 522 -13.49 25.73 -48.78
N VAL A 523 -12.25 26.14 -49.10
CA VAL A 523 -11.86 26.56 -50.47
C VAL A 523 -12.03 25.42 -51.49
N THR A 524 -11.63 24.19 -51.14
CA THR A 524 -11.78 23.04 -52.04
C THR A 524 -13.24 22.67 -52.23
N MET A 525 -14.09 22.82 -51.20
CA MET A 525 -15.53 22.61 -51.33
C MET A 525 -16.20 23.67 -52.20
N GLU A 526 -15.82 24.94 -52.07
CA GLU A 526 -16.32 26.03 -52.92
C GLU A 526 -15.94 25.79 -54.39
N ALA A 527 -14.68 25.45 -54.66
CA ALA A 527 -14.21 25.11 -56.01
C ALA A 527 -14.96 23.88 -56.58
N LEU A 528 -15.18 22.86 -55.75
CA LEU A 528 -15.93 21.68 -56.14
C LEU A 528 -17.39 22.03 -56.47
N ASN A 529 -18.07 22.82 -55.63
CA ASN A 529 -19.44 23.25 -55.88
C ASN A 529 -19.56 24.13 -57.14
N PHE A 530 -18.54 24.95 -57.42
CA PHE A 530 -18.48 25.72 -58.66
C PHE A 530 -18.41 24.81 -59.89
N GLN A 531 -17.53 23.80 -59.89
CA GLN A 531 -17.45 22.81 -60.98
C GLN A 531 -18.76 22.02 -61.14
N LYS A 532 -19.37 21.61 -60.03
CA LYS A 532 -20.69 20.96 -60.05
C LYS A 532 -21.77 21.82 -60.70
N SER A 533 -21.80 23.12 -60.38
CA SER A 533 -22.74 24.07 -60.97
C SER A 533 -22.47 24.34 -62.46
N LEU A 534 -21.20 24.34 -62.88
CA LEU A 534 -20.85 24.44 -64.29
C LEU A 534 -21.36 23.24 -65.08
N ARG A 535 -21.18 22.02 -64.55
CA ARG A 535 -21.74 20.80 -65.13
C ARG A 535 -23.27 20.85 -65.21
N GLU A 536 -23.96 21.26 -64.15
CA GLU A 536 -25.42 21.42 -64.16
C GLU A 536 -25.90 22.38 -65.25
N LYS A 537 -25.13 23.44 -65.56
CA LYS A 537 -25.43 24.39 -66.65
C LYS A 537 -25.10 23.87 -68.05
N GLN A 538 -24.13 22.96 -68.18
CA GLN A 538 -23.68 22.37 -69.44
C GLN A 538 -24.48 21.12 -69.85
N GLY A 539 -25.29 20.57 -68.95
CA GLY A 539 -26.09 19.36 -69.16
C GLY A 539 -25.39 18.10 -68.66
N GLU A 540 -26.17 17.12 -68.17
CA GLU A 540 -25.65 15.86 -67.62
C GLU A 540 -25.22 14.91 -68.76
N TYR A 541 -23.96 14.48 -68.75
CA TYR A 541 -23.48 13.41 -69.61
C TYR A 541 -23.60 12.08 -68.87
N GLU A 542 -24.67 11.33 -69.14
CA GLU A 542 -24.86 9.96 -68.63
C GLU A 542 -24.31 8.93 -69.60
N ASN A 543 -23.51 7.98 -69.10
CA ASN A 543 -23.16 6.77 -69.83
C ASN A 543 -23.45 5.56 -68.94
N LYS A 544 -24.46 4.76 -69.33
CA LYS A 544 -24.92 3.56 -68.60
C LYS A 544 -25.25 3.82 -67.11
N GLY A 545 -25.86 4.97 -66.81
CA GLY A 545 -26.29 5.33 -65.45
C GLY A 545 -25.17 5.77 -64.50
N LEU A 546 -23.95 5.95 -65.02
CA LEU A 546 -22.84 6.55 -64.28
C LEU A 546 -22.61 7.98 -64.77
N MET A 547 -22.67 8.94 -63.85
CA MET A 547 -22.31 10.33 -64.12
C MET A 547 -20.84 10.42 -64.50
N ILE A 548 -20.55 11.02 -65.66
CA ILE A 548 -19.18 11.32 -66.07
C ILE A 548 -18.74 12.60 -65.33
N ILE A 549 -17.76 12.45 -64.44
CA ILE A 549 -17.11 13.53 -63.70
C ILE A 549 -15.87 13.96 -64.49
N ASP A 550 -15.64 15.25 -64.66
CA ASP A 550 -14.43 15.74 -65.32
C ASP A 550 -13.16 15.51 -64.46
N GLU A 551 -11.99 15.56 -65.08
CA GLU A 551 -10.73 15.27 -64.39
C GLU A 551 -10.46 16.27 -63.24
N GLU A 552 -10.88 17.52 -63.41
CA GLU A 552 -10.71 18.59 -62.40
C GLU A 552 -11.61 18.37 -61.17
N GLU A 553 -12.89 18.03 -61.35
CA GLU A 553 -13.84 17.68 -60.28
C GLU A 553 -13.36 16.42 -59.55
N PHE A 554 -12.86 15.41 -60.26
CA PHE A 554 -12.29 14.21 -59.65
C PHE A 554 -11.07 14.52 -58.76
N LEU A 555 -10.14 15.36 -59.24
CA LEU A 555 -8.97 15.78 -58.46
C LEU A 555 -9.37 16.58 -57.21
N LEU A 556 -10.38 17.45 -57.31
CA LEU A 556 -10.93 18.17 -56.15
C LEU A 556 -11.57 17.24 -55.13
N ILE A 557 -12.28 16.19 -55.56
CA ILE A 557 -12.85 15.16 -54.67
C ILE A 557 -11.75 14.39 -53.94
N LEU A 558 -10.68 13.98 -54.63
CA LEU A 558 -9.54 13.30 -54.03
C LEU A 558 -8.84 14.20 -52.99
N LYS A 559 -8.57 15.46 -53.37
CA LYS A 559 -7.97 16.45 -52.46
C LYS A 559 -8.83 16.67 -51.22
N LEU A 560 -10.15 16.79 -51.38
CA LEU A 560 -11.09 16.96 -50.26
C LEU A 560 -11.09 15.74 -49.33
N LYS A 561 -11.00 14.53 -49.88
CA LYS A 561 -10.92 13.28 -49.09
C LYS A 561 -9.64 13.24 -48.25
N ASP A 562 -8.50 13.60 -48.83
CA ASP A 562 -7.21 13.64 -48.13
C ASP A 562 -7.18 14.73 -47.06
N LEU A 563 -7.67 15.93 -47.36
CA LEU A 563 -7.78 17.01 -46.37
C LEU A 563 -8.69 16.61 -45.18
N LYS A 564 -9.82 15.94 -45.43
CA LYS A 564 -10.70 15.40 -44.37
C LYS A 564 -10.04 14.28 -43.56
N LYS A 565 -9.12 13.51 -44.14
CA LYS A 565 -8.33 12.51 -43.41
C LYS A 565 -7.29 13.19 -42.52
N GLN A 566 -6.54 14.16 -43.05
CA GLN A 566 -5.56 14.94 -42.31
C GLN A 566 -6.21 15.71 -41.16
N TYR A 567 -7.37 16.34 -41.39
CA TYR A 567 -8.14 17.03 -40.35
C TYR A 567 -8.47 16.10 -39.18
N ARG A 568 -8.97 14.89 -39.45
CA ARG A 568 -9.30 13.91 -38.41
C ARG A 568 -8.07 13.47 -37.62
N SER A 569 -6.94 13.25 -38.30
CA SER A 569 -5.67 12.88 -37.66
C SER A 569 -5.16 13.99 -36.74
N GLU A 570 -5.03 15.22 -37.25
CA GLU A 570 -4.53 16.37 -36.47
C GLU A 570 -5.48 16.72 -35.31
N TYR A 571 -6.80 16.55 -35.49
CA TYR A 571 -7.77 16.75 -34.42
C TYR A 571 -7.62 15.71 -33.29
N GLN A 572 -7.34 14.45 -33.63
CA GLN A 572 -7.03 13.42 -32.64
C GLN A 572 -5.72 13.75 -31.91
N ASP A 573 -4.67 14.15 -32.64
CA ASP A 573 -3.40 14.58 -32.02
C ASP A 573 -3.60 15.78 -31.07
N LEU A 574 -4.47 16.74 -31.43
CA LEU A 574 -4.83 17.85 -30.54
C LEU A 574 -5.58 17.38 -29.30
N ARG A 575 -6.47 16.39 -29.41
CA ARG A 575 -7.18 15.80 -28.26
C ARG A 575 -6.18 15.14 -27.30
N ASP A 576 -5.24 14.38 -27.84
CA ASP A 576 -4.19 13.70 -27.05
C ASP A 576 -3.27 14.74 -26.38
N LEU A 577 -2.81 15.76 -27.14
CA LEU A 577 -2.02 16.88 -26.59
C LEU A 577 -2.75 17.64 -25.48
N ARG A 578 -4.08 17.80 -25.55
CA ARG A 578 -4.86 18.44 -24.49
C ARG A 578 -4.85 17.61 -23.20
N ALA A 579 -5.02 16.29 -23.31
CA ALA A 579 -4.91 15.38 -22.18
C ALA A 579 -3.49 15.41 -21.59
N GLU A 580 -2.46 15.44 -22.44
CA GLU A 580 -1.06 15.58 -22.00
C GLU A 580 -0.78 16.91 -21.30
N ILE A 581 -1.36 18.03 -21.79
CA ILE A 581 -1.22 19.34 -21.14
C ILE A 581 -1.89 19.34 -19.78
N GLN A 582 -3.09 18.75 -19.66
CA GLN A 582 -3.78 18.61 -18.37
C GLN A 582 -2.93 17.79 -17.40
N TYR A 583 -2.37 16.66 -17.87
CA TYR A 583 -1.45 15.83 -17.09
C TYR A 583 -0.23 16.63 -16.63
N CYS A 584 0.49 17.30 -17.55
CA CYS A 584 1.68 18.09 -17.22
C CYS A 584 1.35 19.26 -16.27
N GLN A 585 0.18 19.87 -16.41
CA GLN A 585 -0.28 20.95 -15.53
C GLN A 585 -0.49 20.42 -14.11
N HIS A 586 -1.13 19.26 -13.98
CA HIS A 586 -1.30 18.60 -12.69
C HIS A 586 0.06 18.28 -12.03
N LEU A 587 1.05 17.81 -12.80
CA LEU A 587 2.41 17.56 -12.28
C LEU A 587 3.04 18.82 -11.70
N VAL A 588 2.93 19.94 -12.43
CA VAL A 588 3.47 21.23 -12.01
C VAL A 588 2.78 21.71 -10.73
N ASP A 589 1.47 21.56 -10.63
CA ASP A 589 0.69 21.97 -9.46
C ASP A 589 1.00 21.12 -8.23
N GLN A 590 1.16 19.81 -8.40
CA GLN A 590 1.51 18.89 -7.31
C GLN A 590 2.94 19.13 -6.83
N CYS A 591 3.92 19.29 -7.74
CA CYS A 591 5.28 19.66 -7.38
C CYS A 591 5.31 21.00 -6.65
N ARG A 592 4.50 21.99 -7.07
CA ARG A 592 4.37 23.28 -6.38
C ARG A 592 3.82 23.11 -4.97
N HIS A 593 2.73 22.35 -4.81
CA HIS A 593 2.10 22.13 -3.52
C HIS A 593 3.06 21.45 -2.55
N ARG A 594 3.75 20.39 -3.00
CA ARG A 594 4.75 19.68 -2.20
C ARG A 594 5.93 20.56 -1.81
N LEU A 595 6.45 21.35 -2.74
CA LEU A 595 7.55 22.29 -2.46
C LEU A 595 7.18 23.29 -1.37
N LEU A 596 5.92 23.76 -1.35
CA LEU A 596 5.40 24.65 -0.31
C LEU A 596 5.18 23.93 1.02
N MET A 597 4.61 22.72 1.00
CA MET A 597 4.40 21.92 2.21
C MET A 597 5.72 21.58 2.90
N GLU A 598 6.70 21.06 2.15
CA GLU A 598 8.01 20.72 2.71
C GLU A 598 8.77 21.96 3.19
N PHE A 599 8.60 23.09 2.50
CA PHE A 599 9.12 24.37 3.00
C PHE A 599 8.48 24.78 4.32
N ASP A 600 7.15 24.70 4.46
CA ASP A 600 6.48 25.08 5.71
C ASP A 600 6.89 24.16 6.86
N ILE A 601 7.03 22.85 6.61
CA ILE A 601 7.58 21.90 7.60
C ILE A 601 9.00 22.31 7.99
N TRP A 602 9.90 22.46 7.02
CA TRP A 602 11.29 22.83 7.26
C TRP A 602 11.42 24.18 7.98
N TYR A 603 10.63 25.17 7.59
CA TYR A 603 10.64 26.50 8.19
C TYR A 603 10.15 26.46 9.64
N ASN A 604 9.10 25.69 9.92
CA ASN A 604 8.61 25.50 11.29
C ASN A 604 9.61 24.74 12.16
N GLU A 605 10.22 23.65 11.66
CA GLU A 605 11.27 22.91 12.36
C GLU A 605 12.52 23.77 12.65
N SER A 606 12.89 24.62 11.70
CA SER A 606 14.12 25.40 11.76
C SER A 606 13.98 26.68 12.59
N PHE A 607 12.76 27.24 12.67
CA PHE A 607 12.55 28.58 13.23
C PHE A 607 11.39 28.73 14.23
N VAL A 608 10.52 27.72 14.44
CA VAL A 608 9.35 27.79 15.35
C VAL A 608 9.54 26.85 16.55
N ILE A 609 9.39 27.40 17.76
CA ILE A 609 9.53 26.65 19.03
C ILE A 609 8.13 26.25 19.56
N PRO A 610 7.87 24.98 19.91
CA PRO A 610 6.60 24.53 20.51
C PRO A 610 6.26 25.23 21.85
N GLU A 611 4.97 25.46 22.12
CA GLU A 611 4.46 26.15 23.32
C GLU A 611 4.92 25.49 24.64
N ASP A 612 5.08 24.17 24.64
CA ASP A 612 5.51 23.38 25.80
C ASP A 612 6.92 23.77 26.29
N ILE A 613 7.78 24.22 25.37
CA ILE A 613 9.14 24.69 25.64
C ILE A 613 9.13 26.18 26.04
N GLN A 614 8.15 26.95 25.58
CA GLN A 614 7.93 28.33 26.05
C GLN A 614 7.50 28.36 27.52
N MET A 615 6.72 27.39 27.99
CA MET A 615 6.32 27.30 29.40
C MET A 615 7.49 26.96 30.36
N ALA A 616 8.53 26.27 29.88
CA ALA A 616 9.73 25.97 30.66
C ALA A 616 10.67 27.19 30.80
N LEU A 617 10.53 28.20 29.94
CA LEU A 617 11.29 29.45 29.96
C LEU A 617 10.53 30.51 30.79
N LYS A 618 10.58 30.38 32.12
CA LYS A 618 10.03 31.41 33.04
C LYS A 618 10.71 32.78 32.85
N PRO A 619 10.01 33.90 33.17
CA PRO A 619 10.57 35.24 33.01
C PRO A 619 11.68 35.45 34.03
N GLY A 620 12.92 35.61 33.55
CA GLY A 620 14.11 35.82 34.38
C GLY A 620 15.35 35.04 33.96
N SER A 621 15.25 34.14 32.97
CA SER A 621 16.42 33.47 32.38
C SER A 621 16.83 34.12 31.05
N SER A 622 18.13 34.37 30.86
CA SER A 622 18.68 35.10 29.69
C SER A 622 18.79 34.25 28.41
N ILE A 623 17.93 33.25 28.23
CA ILE A 623 17.94 32.38 27.04
C ILE A 623 16.78 32.79 26.15
N ARG A 624 17.09 33.33 24.96
CA ARG A 624 16.10 33.77 23.96
C ARG A 624 15.85 32.66 22.92
N PRO A 625 14.65 32.61 22.33
CA PRO A 625 14.33 31.76 21.17
C PRO A 625 15.39 31.88 20.07
N GLY A 626 15.93 30.76 19.59
CA GLY A 626 16.94 30.70 18.52
C GLY A 626 18.37 30.33 18.95
N MET A 627 18.65 30.19 20.25
CA MET A 627 20.03 29.99 20.74
C MET A 627 20.51 28.52 20.79
N VAL A 628 19.65 27.54 20.46
CA VAL A 628 20.03 26.11 20.49
C VAL A 628 19.36 25.34 19.33
N PRO A 629 20.11 24.56 18.52
CA PRO A 629 19.52 23.64 17.55
C PRO A 629 18.73 22.53 18.26
N MET A 630 17.46 22.32 17.92
CA MET A 630 16.65 21.21 18.47
C MET A 630 17.31 19.86 18.22
N ASN A 631 17.99 19.67 17.09
CA ASN A 631 18.79 18.46 16.85
C ASN A 631 19.86 18.24 17.94
N ARG A 632 20.49 19.28 18.51
CA ARG A 632 21.45 19.07 19.62
C ARG A 632 20.80 18.81 20.98
N ILE A 633 19.53 19.18 21.15
CA ILE A 633 18.75 18.87 22.37
C ILE A 633 18.23 17.43 22.32
N VAL A 634 17.84 16.95 21.13
CA VAL A 634 17.26 15.61 20.93
C VAL A 634 18.30 14.53 20.62
N SER A 635 19.44 14.87 19.99
CA SER A 635 20.50 13.90 19.62
C SER A 635 21.43 13.46 20.76
N LEU A 636 21.11 13.74 22.04
CA LEU A 636 21.82 13.14 23.18
C LEU A 636 21.24 11.77 23.61
N GLY A 637 20.34 11.17 22.83
CA GLY A 637 19.80 9.84 23.06
C GLY A 637 20.39 8.74 22.16
N GLU A 638 20.53 8.99 20.86
CA GLU A 638 20.58 7.89 19.88
C GLU A 638 21.97 7.22 19.74
N ASP A 639 23.07 7.98 19.76
CA ASP A 639 24.42 7.45 19.54
C ASP A 639 24.95 6.59 20.70
N ASP A 640 24.42 6.80 21.92
CA ASP A 640 24.78 5.99 23.09
C ASP A 640 23.85 4.76 23.23
N GLN A 641 22.63 4.82 22.66
CA GLN A 641 21.66 3.73 22.67
C GLN A 641 22.01 2.64 21.64
N ASP A 642 22.59 3.03 20.51
CA ASP A 642 23.15 2.10 19.52
C ASP A 642 24.44 1.42 20.01
N LYS A 643 25.31 2.15 20.71
CA LYS A 643 26.48 1.56 21.40
C LYS A 643 26.05 0.61 22.50
N PHE A 644 25.00 0.94 23.26
CA PHE A 644 24.44 0.11 24.30
C PHE A 644 23.82 -1.18 23.73
N SER A 645 23.06 -1.09 22.64
CA SER A 645 22.46 -2.25 21.96
C SER A 645 23.53 -3.22 21.42
N GLN A 646 24.64 -2.68 20.89
CA GLN A 646 25.79 -3.48 20.46
C GLN A 646 26.56 -4.12 21.64
N LEU A 647 26.60 -3.45 22.80
CA LEU A 647 27.23 -3.98 24.02
C LEU A 647 26.36 -5.08 24.66
N GLN A 648 25.02 -4.92 24.65
CA GLN A 648 24.05 -5.92 25.08
C GLN A 648 24.19 -7.21 24.26
N GLN A 649 24.31 -7.11 22.93
CA GLN A 649 24.50 -8.29 22.07
C GLN A 649 25.83 -9.03 22.28
N ARG A 650 26.89 -8.35 22.75
CA ARG A 650 28.20 -8.99 23.00
C ARG A 650 28.34 -9.63 24.37
N VAL A 651 27.61 -9.15 25.38
CA VAL A 651 27.81 -9.55 26.80
C VAL A 651 26.71 -10.51 27.31
N LEU A 652 25.64 -10.72 26.54
CA LEU A 652 24.56 -11.66 26.86
C LEU A 652 24.86 -13.18 26.75
N PRO A 653 26.11 -13.68 26.75
CA PRO A 653 26.35 -15.11 27.07
C PRO A 653 26.57 -15.46 28.55
N GLU A 654 26.89 -14.51 29.45
CA GLU A 654 27.45 -14.88 30.79
C GLU A 654 26.56 -14.61 32.03
N GLY A 655 25.27 -14.34 31.85
CA GLY A 655 24.26 -14.56 32.89
C GLY A 655 23.40 -13.35 33.28
N PRO A 656 22.15 -13.59 33.76
CA PRO A 656 21.08 -12.58 33.80
C PRO A 656 21.21 -11.51 34.90
N ASP A 657 22.00 -11.76 35.95
CA ASP A 657 22.03 -10.92 37.16
C ASP A 657 22.94 -9.68 37.05
N SER A 658 23.71 -9.55 35.96
CA SER A 658 24.64 -8.44 35.73
C SER A 658 23.99 -7.15 35.19
N ILE A 659 22.73 -7.22 34.75
CA ILE A 659 22.01 -6.12 34.09
C ILE A 659 21.78 -4.93 35.04
N SER A 660 21.45 -5.19 36.30
CA SER A 660 21.18 -4.16 37.30
C SER A 660 22.43 -3.34 37.65
N PHE A 661 23.59 -3.99 37.71
CA PHE A 661 24.88 -3.33 37.96
C PHE A 661 25.27 -2.41 36.79
N TYR A 662 25.12 -2.87 35.56
CA TYR A 662 25.41 -2.05 34.37
C TYR A 662 24.45 -0.87 34.21
N ASN A 663 23.15 -1.06 34.47
CA ASN A 663 22.17 0.02 34.45
C ASN A 663 22.50 1.11 35.50
N ALA A 664 22.95 0.71 36.69
CA ALA A 664 23.39 1.64 37.73
C ALA A 664 24.66 2.40 37.33
N LYS A 665 25.63 1.72 36.72
CA LYS A 665 26.86 2.35 36.20
C LYS A 665 26.56 3.37 35.09
N VAL A 666 25.68 3.03 34.13
CA VAL A 666 25.26 3.92 33.03
C VAL A 666 24.57 5.17 33.57
N LYS A 667 23.64 5.05 34.52
CA LYS A 667 23.02 6.21 35.18
C LYS A 667 24.04 7.11 35.86
N THR A 668 25.07 6.53 36.43
CA THR A 668 26.14 7.27 37.11
C THR A 668 27.02 8.02 36.11
N GLU A 669 27.37 7.39 34.99
CA GLU A 669 28.15 8.01 33.91
C GLU A 669 27.36 9.10 33.18
N GLN A 670 26.07 8.90 32.90
CA GLN A 670 25.18 9.91 32.33
C GLN A 670 25.08 11.15 33.24
N LYS A 671 24.90 10.95 34.54
CA LYS A 671 24.86 12.05 35.52
C LYS A 671 26.21 12.78 35.59
N HIS A 672 27.33 12.05 35.50
CA HIS A 672 28.66 12.64 35.48
C HIS A 672 28.92 13.47 34.22
N ASN A 673 28.52 12.97 33.05
CA ASN A 673 28.63 13.68 31.78
C ASN A 673 27.75 14.93 31.75
N TYR A 674 26.51 14.84 32.27
CA TYR A 674 25.63 16.00 32.42
C TYR A 674 26.26 17.09 33.30
N LEU A 675 26.78 16.72 34.48
CA LEU A 675 27.45 17.66 35.40
C LEU A 675 28.71 18.29 34.79
N LYS A 676 29.50 17.51 34.04
CA LYS A 676 30.72 17.99 33.37
C LYS A 676 30.39 18.99 32.26
N THR A 677 29.32 18.76 31.51
CA THR A 677 28.81 19.66 30.46
C THR A 677 28.27 20.96 31.06
N MET A 678 27.51 20.88 32.16
CA MET A 678 26.99 22.05 32.87
C MET A 678 28.12 22.92 33.48
N MET A 679 29.16 22.29 34.05
CA MET A 679 30.33 23.02 34.54
C MET A 679 31.17 23.65 33.42
N GLY A 680 31.23 23.00 32.24
CA GLY A 680 31.87 23.57 31.05
C GLY A 680 31.16 24.83 30.54
N LEU A 681 29.82 24.82 30.53
CA LEU A 681 29.00 25.96 30.14
C LEU A 681 29.13 27.14 31.14
N GLN A 682 29.22 26.86 32.45
CA GLN A 682 29.45 27.90 33.46
C GLN A 682 30.86 28.52 33.38
N GLN A 683 31.89 27.76 33.02
CA GLN A 683 33.25 28.30 32.80
C GLN A 683 33.37 29.11 31.51
N ALA A 684 32.59 28.76 30.47
CA ALA A 684 32.50 29.53 29.23
C ALA A 684 31.77 30.88 29.43
N HIS A 685 30.95 31.01 30.48
CA HIS A 685 30.29 32.26 30.86
C HIS A 685 31.17 33.23 31.67
N ARG A 686 32.33 32.78 32.18
CA ARG A 686 33.26 33.59 33.01
C ARG A 686 34.53 34.03 32.27
N LYS A 687 34.70 33.64 31.02
CA LYS A 687 35.74 34.12 30.10
C LYS A 687 35.06 34.86 28.96
#